data_AF-A0A8T2N3X2-F1
#
_entry.id   AF-A0A8T2N3X2-F1
#
_cell.length_a   1.000
_cell.length_b   1.000
_cell.length_c   1.000
_cell.angle_alpha   90.00
_cell.angle_beta   90.00
_cell.angle_gamma   90.00
#
_symmetry.space_group_name_H-M   'P 1'
#
loop_
_entity.id
_entity.type
_entity.pdbx_description
1 polymer ?
#
loop_
_entity_poly.entity_id
_entity_poly.type
_entity_poly.pdbx_seq_one_letter_code
_entity_poly.pdbx_strand_id
1 'polypeptide(L)'
;MLSPTIRVQKFSAPLRGWPPLCLVGCSGWLLETNESETTNLPVLHSCCRLRLPPLLLIPSRIRWVHCLLLFTVPCLEDLRRKYLEKEDKYKSLASLDEMHTKLQQLQHQMAWALVTEMEKEVQPMRERVNGEEKATIKYDQKVEEWKAKVVEAEQKYRQIHDQLESISERMQQLQPQCSVLKNQAQECSKTFKAAEASFHRIKTNLRDLEKDKEQLIKRIDELKHSISLSGAADAQERTQHIGSLQDELQSLGHQDATLSQQIEQFQRAVDRGREELASIRQEEQDLLRATKSKHEALRSLEASRTDRIKRFGEQMPSLLAAVDDAYRQGQFRKKPVGPLGCCIRLKDPELALAVESCLKGLMMAFCCDNYKDERILQGLMSRHYSQLKRPQIIVTEFSNSMYNISEKAVRHPEYPTVLQALEIENPVVANCLIDMRGIETVLLIKSGRDARRVMQHGQAPRNCREAFTAEGDQVYTNRYYSGDHKRAQFLSGDVEEEIRHLKLELESQAVHTQNLRQRVQAVEADVRRNNELLKRAYEDRKRAKDKFHKLKLELSDLQNMEEPQSEDLRPLEEELQEICGRISAARQEGDSARQQVTQLKKALEEAELNYRRQKDIISSVTEEADPIKEDLSKSDQEVEKSKHHRKHYEEKKKAHLSGIQRLKADLSAKETDLMAAVKKATVICPKMEVKRTAKSLDSEISRLKQKISSQQDQQGDRDLIIRQYQEALENYKNIALQVKHLKRFTGLLGKIMNDRHKVYTEMRMYLSVRCKYYFDSMLSQRGYTGKMTFDHKNEALAISVQPGEGDKAALNDMRSLSGGERSFSTVCFVLSLWAIAEAPFRCLDEFDVYMDMVNRRISLDMMMKIAASQRFRQFIFLTPQHMSSLPVSNLVRIHRLKDPDRTQTVLRFGQRNQEEEE
;
A
#
# COMPACT_ATOMS: atom_id res chain seq x y z
N MET A 1 60.89 -15.42 14.50
CA MET A 1 59.95 -14.41 15.02
C MET A 1 58.60 -14.63 14.37
N LEU A 2 57.59 -14.91 15.20
CA LEU A 2 56.15 -14.65 15.06
C LEU A 2 55.40 -14.97 13.75
N SER A 3 54.37 -15.80 13.96
CA SER A 3 53.13 -16.05 13.19
C SER A 3 53.16 -17.16 12.11
N PRO A 4 52.37 -18.23 12.31
CA PRO A 4 51.83 -19.04 11.22
C PRO A 4 50.38 -18.62 10.94
N THR A 5 50.17 -18.21 9.69
CA THR A 5 48.88 -17.94 9.05
C THR A 5 48.03 -19.21 9.03
N ILE A 6 46.91 -19.21 9.76
CA ILE A 6 45.92 -20.30 9.73
C ILE A 6 45.17 -20.24 8.40
N ARG A 7 45.42 -21.22 7.52
CA ARG A 7 44.56 -21.55 6.37
C ARG A 7 43.25 -22.14 6.88
N VAL A 8 42.15 -21.45 6.64
CA VAL A 8 40.79 -21.98 6.80
C VAL A 8 40.47 -22.88 5.60
N GLN A 9 40.46 -24.18 5.83
CA GLN A 9 40.00 -25.18 4.86
C GLN A 9 38.45 -25.19 4.85
N LYS A 10 37.86 -24.80 3.72
CA LYS A 10 36.44 -24.98 3.42
C LYS A 10 36.15 -26.49 3.34
N PHE A 11 35.29 -27.00 4.23
CA PHE A 11 34.55 -28.23 3.98
C PHE A 11 33.10 -27.88 3.63
N SER A 12 32.78 -28.04 2.35
CA SER A 12 31.43 -28.04 1.81
C SER A 12 30.84 -29.44 1.94
N ALA A 13 29.71 -29.57 2.64
CA ALA A 13 28.79 -30.71 2.50
C ALA A 13 27.33 -30.20 2.57
N PRO A 14 26.44 -30.64 1.66
CA PRO A 14 25.09 -30.10 1.53
C PRO A 14 24.10 -30.83 2.44
N LEU A 15 23.39 -30.09 3.29
CA LEU A 15 22.17 -30.59 3.95
C LEU A 15 20.96 -30.21 3.11
N ARG A 16 20.46 -31.18 2.34
CA ARG A 16 19.14 -31.12 1.68
C ARG A 16 18.02 -31.21 2.72
N GLY A 17 17.01 -30.36 2.55
CA GLY A 17 15.60 -30.69 2.71
C GLY A 17 15.01 -30.74 4.12
N TRP A 18 14.59 -29.58 4.66
CA TRP A 18 13.51 -29.47 5.65
C TRP A 18 12.50 -28.41 5.14
N PRO A 19 11.17 -28.65 5.22
CA PRO A 19 10.17 -27.75 4.65
C PRO A 19 10.01 -26.45 5.46
N PRO A 20 9.47 -25.38 4.86
CA PRO A 20 9.34 -24.07 5.51
C PRO A 20 8.25 -24.13 6.60
N LEU A 21 8.62 -23.77 7.83
CA LEU A 21 7.67 -23.51 8.92
C LEU A 21 6.97 -22.17 8.64
N CYS A 22 5.67 -22.25 8.35
CA CYS A 22 4.78 -21.11 8.14
C CYS A 22 4.72 -20.21 9.38
N LEU A 23 4.95 -18.92 9.14
CA LEU A 23 4.67 -17.78 10.02
C LEU A 23 3.18 -17.46 9.98
N VAL A 24 2.37 -17.92 10.95
CA VAL A 24 1.07 -17.29 11.27
C VAL A 24 0.73 -17.54 12.74
N GLY A 25 0.44 -16.47 13.50
CA GLY A 25 -0.31 -16.58 14.76
C GLY A 25 0.36 -16.08 16.04
N CYS A 26 0.91 -14.86 16.07
CA CYS A 26 1.18 -14.15 17.32
C CYS A 26 0.04 -13.18 17.63
N SER A 27 -0.91 -13.58 18.47
CA SER A 27 -1.78 -12.67 19.25
C SER A 27 -2.62 -13.49 20.24
N GLY A 28 -2.44 -13.24 21.54
CA GLY A 28 -3.37 -13.73 22.56
C GLY A 28 -2.74 -14.45 23.76
N TRP A 29 -1.70 -13.89 24.39
CA TRP A 29 -1.20 -14.40 25.68
C TRP A 29 -0.67 -13.27 26.55
N LEU A 30 -1.55 -12.47 27.16
CA LEU A 30 -1.20 -11.53 28.22
C LEU A 30 -2.18 -11.58 29.37
N LEU A 31 -1.61 -11.59 30.60
CA LEU A 31 -2.24 -11.56 31.93
C LEU A 31 -2.77 -12.93 32.40
N GLU A 32 -2.51 -13.47 33.59
CA GLU A 32 -2.15 -12.90 34.89
C GLU A 32 -1.34 -13.94 35.70
N THR A 33 -0.26 -13.50 36.33
CA THR A 33 0.49 -14.27 37.34
C THR A 33 0.35 -13.55 38.67
N ASN A 34 -0.26 -14.18 39.67
CA ASN A 34 -0.19 -13.73 41.06
C ASN A 34 0.68 -14.67 41.90
N GLU A 35 1.40 -14.03 42.81
CA GLU A 35 2.50 -14.53 43.62
C GLU A 35 2.08 -15.43 44.79
N SER A 36 3.11 -15.99 45.46
CA SER A 36 3.13 -16.68 46.76
C SER A 36 2.76 -18.17 46.75
N GLU A 37 3.75 -19.05 46.88
CA GLU A 37 4.19 -19.54 48.18
C GLU A 37 5.40 -20.47 48.04
N THR A 38 6.41 -20.13 48.83
CA THR A 38 7.62 -20.91 49.08
C THR A 38 7.33 -22.09 50.01
N THR A 39 8.11 -23.16 49.82
CA THR A 39 8.53 -24.20 50.80
C THR A 39 8.02 -25.64 50.59
N ASN A 40 8.96 -26.54 50.90
CA ASN A 40 8.86 -27.97 51.20
C ASN A 40 8.95 -28.98 50.04
N LEU A 41 10.21 -29.34 49.76
CA LEU A 41 10.59 -30.70 49.40
C LEU A 41 10.11 -31.69 50.48
N PRO A 42 9.69 -32.89 50.06
CA PRO A 42 10.27 -34.08 50.66
C PRO A 42 10.77 -35.09 49.63
N VAL A 43 11.81 -35.77 50.07
CA VAL A 43 12.48 -36.93 49.48
C VAL A 43 11.56 -38.16 49.58
N LEU A 44 11.53 -39.02 48.54
CA LEU A 44 11.66 -40.50 48.61
C LEU A 44 10.99 -41.23 47.41
N HIS A 45 11.81 -42.07 46.79
CA HIS A 45 11.55 -43.44 46.28
C HIS A 45 10.76 -43.75 44.99
N SER A 46 11.54 -44.37 44.09
CA SER A 46 11.26 -45.55 43.24
C SER A 46 9.99 -45.58 42.38
N CYS A 47 10.17 -45.38 41.08
CA CYS A 47 9.52 -46.22 40.06
C CYS A 47 10.22 -46.06 38.69
N CYS A 48 11.13 -46.97 38.36
CA CYS A 48 11.68 -47.11 37.02
C CYS A 48 10.64 -47.80 36.12
N ARG A 49 9.88 -47.02 35.34
CA ARG A 49 9.31 -47.46 34.06
C ARG A 49 10.19 -46.90 32.95
N LEU A 50 10.65 -47.79 32.08
CA LEU A 50 11.38 -47.52 30.84
C LEU A 50 10.84 -46.27 30.13
N ARG A 51 11.49 -45.13 30.33
CA ARG A 51 11.35 -43.91 29.53
C ARG A 51 12.67 -43.70 28.81
N LEU A 52 12.60 -43.41 27.52
CA LEU A 52 13.69 -42.81 26.75
C LEU A 52 14.43 -41.75 27.58
N PRO A 53 15.77 -41.65 27.48
CA PRO A 53 16.56 -40.81 28.37
C PRO A 53 16.05 -39.35 28.31
N PRO A 54 15.68 -38.75 29.47
CA PRO A 54 15.17 -37.38 29.56
C PRO A 54 16.12 -36.28 29.05
N LEU A 55 17.35 -36.64 28.67
CA LEU A 55 18.41 -35.76 28.21
C LEU A 55 18.10 -35.09 26.86
N LEU A 56 17.23 -35.67 26.03
CA LEU A 56 16.94 -35.14 24.68
C LEU A 56 15.78 -34.11 24.62
N LEU A 57 14.93 -34.04 25.65
CA LEU A 57 13.68 -33.23 25.62
C LEU A 57 13.83 -31.80 26.13
N ILE A 58 14.87 -31.52 26.91
CA ILE A 58 15.06 -30.22 27.57
C ILE A 58 15.89 -29.25 26.71
N PRO A 59 16.94 -29.69 25.98
CA PRO A 59 17.66 -28.81 25.05
C PRO A 59 16.73 -28.21 23.99
N SER A 60 15.77 -29.00 23.50
CA SER A 60 14.76 -28.61 22.53
C SER A 60 13.74 -27.60 23.12
N ARG A 61 13.36 -27.74 24.40
CA ARG A 61 12.52 -26.74 25.10
C ARG A 61 13.26 -25.44 25.39
N ILE A 62 14.54 -25.50 25.77
CA ILE A 62 15.36 -24.29 25.97
C ILE A 62 15.54 -23.55 24.64
N ARG A 63 15.77 -24.26 23.53
CA ARG A 63 15.86 -23.67 22.19
C ARG A 63 14.56 -22.98 21.77
N TRP A 64 13.43 -23.57 22.11
CA TRP A 64 12.10 -22.98 21.89
C TRP A 64 11.89 -21.69 22.67
N VAL A 65 12.17 -21.70 23.98
CA VAL A 65 12.02 -20.50 24.82
C VAL A 65 13.02 -19.42 24.42
N HIS A 66 14.23 -19.79 24.00
CA HIS A 66 15.22 -18.85 23.46
C HIS A 66 14.77 -18.25 22.13
N CYS A 67 14.18 -19.03 21.23
CA CYS A 67 13.54 -18.49 20.02
C CYS A 67 12.40 -17.53 20.38
N LEU A 68 11.54 -17.91 21.32
CA LEU A 68 10.45 -17.04 21.79
C LEU A 68 10.98 -15.70 22.33
N LEU A 69 12.07 -15.73 23.09
CA LEU A 69 12.75 -14.52 23.58
C LEU A 69 13.38 -13.70 22.45
N LEU A 70 13.96 -14.33 21.43
CA LEU A 70 14.51 -13.64 20.25
C LEU A 70 13.44 -12.94 19.42
N PHE A 71 12.20 -13.46 19.38
CA PHE A 71 11.07 -12.82 18.70
C PHE A 71 10.35 -11.78 19.57
N THR A 72 10.23 -12.01 20.89
CA THR A 72 9.46 -11.12 21.79
C THR A 72 10.25 -9.87 22.21
N VAL A 73 11.58 -9.91 22.23
CA VAL A 73 12.40 -8.75 22.61
C VAL A 73 12.33 -7.61 21.57
N PRO A 74 12.47 -7.85 20.25
CA PRO A 74 12.26 -6.81 19.23
C PRO A 74 10.81 -6.29 19.22
N CYS A 75 9.84 -7.18 19.43
CA CYS A 75 8.43 -6.81 19.50
C CYS A 75 8.14 -5.87 20.69
N LEU A 76 8.83 -6.07 21.83
CA LEU A 76 8.74 -5.18 22.99
C LEU A 76 9.29 -3.78 22.69
N GLU A 77 10.34 -3.66 21.86
CA GLU A 77 10.86 -2.37 21.42
C GLU A 77 9.89 -1.65 20.48
N ASP A 78 9.22 -2.38 19.58
CA ASP A 78 8.18 -1.83 18.73
C ASP A 78 6.95 -1.39 19.54
N LEU A 79 6.54 -2.17 20.54
CA LEU A 79 5.47 -1.81 21.48
C LEU A 79 5.85 -0.58 22.30
N ARG A 80 7.10 -0.48 22.74
CA ARG A 80 7.61 0.71 23.43
C ARG A 80 7.55 1.94 22.52
N ARG A 81 7.92 1.81 21.25
CA ARG A 81 7.85 2.90 20.26
C ARG A 81 6.40 3.34 20.04
N LYS A 82 5.49 2.39 19.81
CA LYS A 82 4.05 2.67 19.67
C LYS A 82 3.46 3.34 20.91
N TYR A 83 3.85 2.87 22.11
CA TYR A 83 3.48 3.50 23.37
C TYR A 83 3.94 4.97 23.43
N LEU A 84 5.23 5.23 23.13
CA LEU A 84 5.78 6.59 23.14
C LEU A 84 5.11 7.50 22.09
N GLU A 85 4.85 7.00 20.88
CA GLU A 85 4.12 7.73 19.85
C GLU A 85 2.69 8.11 20.29
N LYS A 86 2.01 7.21 21.01
CA LYS A 86 0.66 7.48 21.55
C LYS A 86 0.71 8.42 22.76
N GLU A 87 1.76 8.34 23.58
CA GLU A 87 2.01 9.25 24.69
C GLU A 87 2.22 10.69 24.19
N ASP A 88 3.01 10.86 23.12
CA ASP A 88 3.25 12.18 22.51
C ASP A 88 1.97 12.75 21.91
N LYS A 89 1.15 11.92 21.26
CA LYS A 89 -0.18 12.32 20.76
C LYS A 89 -1.10 12.73 21.91
N TYR A 90 -1.13 11.99 23.02
CA TYR A 90 -1.91 12.35 24.19
C TYR A 90 -1.45 13.69 24.81
N LYS A 91 -0.15 13.91 24.96
CA LYS A 91 0.41 15.19 25.47
C LYS A 91 0.07 16.37 24.58
N SER A 92 -0.01 16.15 23.26
CA SER A 92 -0.35 17.21 22.31
C SER A 92 -1.81 17.70 22.41
N LEU A 93 -2.72 16.93 23.02
CA LEU A 93 -4.10 17.36 23.28
C LEU A 93 -4.17 18.58 24.22
N ALA A 94 -3.29 18.64 25.23
CA ALA A 94 -3.22 19.80 26.13
C ALA A 94 -2.85 21.09 25.37
N SER A 95 -2.00 20.99 24.35
CA SER A 95 -1.63 22.13 23.51
C SER A 95 -2.77 22.61 22.60
N LEU A 96 -3.68 21.71 22.21
CA LEU A 96 -4.88 22.07 21.45
C LEU A 96 -5.90 22.82 22.30
N ASP A 97 -6.11 22.38 23.55
CA ASP A 97 -7.00 23.07 24.50
C ASP A 97 -6.51 24.51 24.76
N GLU A 98 -5.19 24.72 24.91
CA GLU A 98 -4.61 26.07 25.01
C GLU A 98 -4.84 26.92 23.74
N MET A 99 -4.74 26.32 22.56
CA MET A 99 -4.99 27.03 21.29
C MET A 99 -6.47 27.40 21.09
N HIS A 100 -7.42 26.55 21.49
CA HIS A 100 -8.85 26.87 21.49
C HIS A 100 -9.19 28.03 22.43
N THR A 101 -8.61 28.02 23.63
CA THR A 101 -8.79 29.10 24.62
C THR A 101 -8.28 30.44 24.07
N LYS A 102 -7.13 30.41 23.40
CA LYS A 102 -6.54 31.60 22.75
C LYS A 102 -7.34 32.07 21.52
N LEU A 103 -7.92 31.14 20.75
CA LEU A 103 -8.82 31.45 19.63
C LEU A 103 -10.06 32.21 20.11
N GLN A 104 -10.68 31.76 21.20
CA GLN A 104 -11.85 32.39 21.78
C GLN A 104 -11.55 33.83 22.24
N GLN A 105 -10.40 34.05 22.89
CA GLN A 105 -9.97 35.39 23.29
C GLN A 105 -9.74 36.33 22.09
N LEU A 106 -9.14 35.83 21.00
CA LEU A 106 -8.95 36.62 19.79
C LEU A 106 -10.29 36.93 19.08
N GLN A 107 -11.26 36.01 19.09
CA GLN A 107 -12.60 36.24 18.55
C GLN A 107 -13.35 37.34 19.33
N HIS A 108 -13.21 37.39 20.66
CA HIS A 108 -13.77 38.48 21.47
C HIS A 108 -13.14 39.84 21.12
N GLN A 109 -11.81 39.87 20.92
CA GLN A 109 -11.12 41.10 20.48
C GLN A 109 -11.54 41.52 19.06
N MET A 110 -11.73 40.57 18.15
CA MET A 110 -12.20 40.82 16.78
C MET A 110 -13.59 41.48 16.75
N ALA A 111 -14.52 40.98 17.56
CA ALA A 111 -15.89 41.47 17.59
C ALA A 111 -15.96 42.98 17.89
N TRP A 112 -15.11 43.48 18.81
CA TRP A 112 -15.06 44.89 19.17
C TRP A 112 -14.08 45.72 18.31
N ALA A 113 -13.07 45.11 17.71
CA ALA A 113 -12.20 45.79 16.74
C ALA A 113 -12.96 46.23 15.49
N LEU A 114 -13.84 45.38 14.95
CA LEU A 114 -14.69 45.70 13.79
C LEU A 114 -15.66 46.85 14.09
N VAL A 115 -16.26 46.86 15.28
CA VAL A 115 -17.12 47.97 15.73
C VAL A 115 -16.33 49.26 15.83
N THR A 116 -15.12 49.22 16.40
CA THR A 116 -14.26 50.41 16.56
C THR A 116 -13.80 50.98 15.20
N GLU A 117 -13.51 50.12 14.22
CA GLU A 117 -13.18 50.56 12.86
C GLU A 117 -14.40 51.16 12.15
N MET A 118 -15.59 50.55 12.29
CA MET A 118 -16.83 51.10 11.73
C MET A 118 -17.21 52.45 12.37
N GLU A 119 -17.01 52.63 13.69
CA GLU A 119 -17.19 53.93 14.37
C GLU A 119 -16.25 55.01 13.80
N LYS A 120 -15.00 54.65 13.52
CA LYS A 120 -14.01 55.55 12.90
C LYS A 120 -14.34 55.91 11.44
N GLU A 121 -15.04 55.06 10.70
CA GLU A 121 -15.46 55.34 9.32
C GLU A 121 -16.71 56.25 9.26
N VAL A 122 -17.63 56.13 10.21
CA VAL A 122 -18.88 56.91 10.23
C VAL A 122 -18.65 58.38 10.59
N GLN A 123 -17.71 58.66 11.50
CA GLN A 123 -17.40 60.02 11.97
C GLN A 123 -16.99 61.02 10.83
N PRO A 124 -16.03 60.71 9.95
CA PRO A 124 -15.66 61.62 8.86
C PRO A 124 -16.76 61.75 7.79
N MET A 125 -17.59 60.72 7.59
CA MET A 125 -18.73 60.81 6.68
C MET A 125 -19.80 61.79 7.19
N ARG A 126 -20.06 61.81 8.50
CA ARG A 126 -20.95 62.77 9.15
C ARG A 126 -20.44 64.20 9.04
N GLU A 127 -19.14 64.41 9.23
CA GLU A 127 -18.50 65.73 9.08
C GLU A 127 -18.53 66.22 7.63
N ARG A 128 -18.32 65.32 6.66
CA ARG A 128 -18.35 65.62 5.23
C ARG A 128 -19.75 65.99 4.74
N VAL A 129 -20.82 65.31 5.17
CA VAL A 129 -22.20 65.68 4.83
C VAL A 129 -22.52 67.10 5.31
N ASN A 130 -22.17 67.42 6.56
CA ASN A 130 -22.40 68.75 7.14
C ASN A 130 -21.58 69.86 6.43
N GLY A 131 -20.37 69.54 5.96
CA GLY A 131 -19.55 70.46 5.17
C GLY A 131 -20.15 70.80 3.80
N GLU A 132 -20.63 69.78 3.07
CA GLU A 132 -21.23 69.96 1.74
C GLU A 132 -22.58 70.70 1.79
N GLU A 133 -23.36 70.50 2.86
CA GLU A 133 -24.61 71.24 3.09
C GLU A 133 -24.38 72.75 3.24
N LYS A 134 -23.35 73.16 3.99
CA LYS A 134 -22.97 74.57 4.14
C LYS A 134 -22.46 75.18 2.84
N ALA A 135 -21.88 74.39 1.94
CA ALA A 135 -21.40 74.86 0.64
C ALA A 135 -22.55 75.21 -0.34
N THR A 136 -23.76 74.68 -0.13
CA THR A 136 -24.94 74.91 -0.98
C THR A 136 -25.31 76.39 -1.09
N ILE A 137 -25.10 77.18 -0.03
CA ILE A 137 -25.38 78.62 0.04
C ILE A 137 -24.60 79.41 -1.02
N LYS A 138 -23.37 78.98 -1.34
CA LYS A 138 -22.53 79.65 -2.35
C LYS A 138 -23.03 79.43 -3.77
N TYR A 139 -23.62 78.27 -4.05
CA TYR A 139 -24.21 77.97 -5.36
C TYR A 139 -25.51 78.74 -5.57
N ASP A 140 -26.31 78.96 -4.52
CA ASP A 140 -27.53 79.77 -4.58
C ASP A 140 -27.26 81.22 -4.95
N GLN A 141 -26.26 81.83 -4.30
CA GLN A 141 -25.86 83.22 -4.57
C GLN A 141 -25.35 83.41 -6.01
N LYS A 142 -24.60 82.43 -6.54
CA LYS A 142 -24.06 82.50 -7.91
C LYS A 142 -25.14 82.35 -8.99
N VAL A 143 -26.18 81.56 -8.77
CA VAL A 143 -27.28 81.39 -9.73
C VAL A 143 -28.10 82.67 -9.87
N GLU A 144 -28.41 83.35 -8.76
CA GLU A 144 -29.16 84.61 -8.79
C GLU A 144 -28.38 85.76 -9.43
N GLU A 145 -27.05 85.82 -9.22
CA GLU A 145 -26.17 86.80 -9.86
C GLU A 145 -26.23 86.72 -11.40
N TRP A 146 -26.21 85.51 -11.97
CA TRP A 146 -26.24 85.32 -13.42
C TRP A 146 -27.64 85.46 -14.03
N LYS A 147 -28.71 85.22 -13.26
CA LYS A 147 -30.08 85.53 -13.69
C LYS A 147 -30.27 87.03 -13.97
N ALA A 148 -29.76 87.89 -13.09
CA ALA A 148 -29.83 89.34 -13.28
C ALA A 148 -29.06 89.81 -14.54
N LYS A 149 -27.86 89.26 -14.78
CA LYS A 149 -27.01 89.60 -15.93
C LYS A 149 -27.63 89.20 -17.28
N VAL A 150 -28.38 88.10 -17.35
CA VAL A 150 -29.09 87.69 -18.58
C VAL A 150 -30.15 88.70 -18.99
N VAL A 151 -30.93 89.23 -18.03
CA VAL A 151 -32.00 90.20 -18.31
C VAL A 151 -31.42 91.51 -18.86
N GLU A 152 -30.30 91.96 -18.33
CA GLU A 152 -29.62 93.17 -18.80
C GLU A 152 -29.06 93.01 -20.23
N ALA A 153 -28.49 91.85 -20.55
CA ALA A 153 -27.96 91.57 -21.88
C ALA A 153 -29.06 91.47 -22.96
N GLU A 154 -30.23 90.90 -22.63
CA GLU A 154 -31.36 90.76 -23.56
C GLU A 154 -32.01 92.11 -23.92
N GLN A 155 -31.98 93.09 -23.01
CA GLN A 155 -32.48 94.44 -23.31
C GLN A 155 -31.59 95.19 -24.30
N LYS A 156 -30.26 95.04 -24.19
CA LYS A 156 -29.29 95.65 -25.12
C LYS A 156 -29.39 95.07 -26.53
N TYR A 157 -29.59 93.75 -26.65
CA TYR A 157 -29.78 93.08 -27.94
C TYR A 157 -30.99 93.62 -28.72
N ARG A 158 -32.13 93.81 -28.03
CA ARG A 158 -33.38 94.29 -28.65
C ARG A 158 -33.23 95.68 -29.27
N GLN A 159 -32.51 96.59 -28.62
CA GLN A 159 -32.31 97.96 -29.14
C GLN A 159 -31.46 98.00 -30.42
N ILE A 160 -30.48 97.11 -30.55
CA ILE A 160 -29.60 97.03 -31.74
C ILE A 160 -30.32 96.30 -32.89
N HIS A 161 -31.20 95.34 -32.58
CA HIS A 161 -31.98 94.60 -33.58
C HIS A 161 -32.93 95.52 -34.37
N ASP A 162 -33.64 96.41 -33.67
CA ASP A 162 -34.60 97.34 -34.28
C ASP A 162 -33.92 98.34 -35.26
N GLN A 163 -32.63 98.66 -35.04
CA GLN A 163 -31.87 99.52 -35.95
C GLN A 163 -31.50 98.82 -37.27
N LEU A 164 -31.23 97.50 -37.22
CA LEU A 164 -30.85 96.69 -38.39
C LEU A 164 -32.02 96.45 -39.35
N GLU A 165 -33.24 96.36 -38.82
CA GLU A 165 -34.45 96.12 -39.61
C GLU A 165 -34.73 97.30 -40.58
N SER A 166 -34.49 98.54 -40.14
CA SER A 166 -34.64 99.75 -40.96
C SER A 166 -33.68 99.84 -42.17
N ILE A 167 -32.49 99.25 -42.06
CA ILE A 167 -31.48 99.23 -43.14
C ILE A 167 -31.78 98.12 -44.16
N SER A 168 -32.37 97.00 -43.70
CA SER A 168 -32.77 95.88 -44.57
C SER A 168 -33.85 96.26 -45.60
N GLU A 169 -34.78 97.14 -45.24
CA GLU A 169 -35.83 97.61 -46.15
C GLU A 169 -35.29 98.43 -47.35
N ARG A 170 -34.22 99.21 -47.15
CA ARG A 170 -33.54 99.95 -48.24
C ARG A 170 -32.83 99.02 -49.24
N MET A 171 -32.34 97.87 -48.77
CA MET A 171 -31.56 96.92 -49.57
C MET A 171 -32.43 96.10 -50.55
N GLN A 172 -33.69 95.84 -50.19
CA GLN A 172 -34.64 95.12 -51.04
C GLN A 172 -35.02 95.86 -52.34
N GLN A 173 -34.89 97.19 -52.40
CA GLN A 173 -35.24 97.99 -53.58
C GLN A 173 -34.16 98.01 -54.68
N LEU A 174 -32.88 97.75 -54.34
CA LEU A 174 -31.73 97.87 -55.25
C LEU A 174 -31.27 96.53 -55.87
N GLN A 175 -31.70 95.41 -55.31
CA GLN A 175 -31.28 94.04 -55.69
C GLN A 175 -31.67 93.58 -57.13
N PRO A 176 -32.84 93.93 -57.69
CA PRO A 176 -33.25 93.41 -59.00
C PRO A 176 -32.34 93.85 -60.16
N GLN A 177 -31.80 95.07 -60.08
CA GLN A 177 -30.99 95.68 -61.15
C GLN A 177 -29.60 95.05 -61.29
N CYS A 178 -29.03 94.51 -60.22
CA CYS A 178 -27.70 93.87 -60.25
C CYS A 178 -27.74 92.45 -60.84
N SER A 179 -28.89 91.78 -60.80
CA SER A 179 -29.06 90.41 -61.32
C SER A 179 -29.02 90.34 -62.85
N VAL A 180 -29.54 91.37 -63.53
CA VAL A 180 -29.59 91.46 -64.99
C VAL A 180 -28.19 91.64 -65.60
N LEU A 181 -27.37 92.51 -65.01
CA LEU A 181 -26.00 92.77 -65.46
C LEU A 181 -25.04 91.59 -65.21
N LYS A 182 -25.28 90.79 -64.16
CA LYS A 182 -24.50 89.58 -63.85
C LYS A 182 -24.65 88.48 -64.91
N ASN A 183 -25.87 88.30 -65.44
CA ASN A 183 -26.14 87.28 -66.45
C ASN A 183 -25.45 87.59 -67.79
N GLN A 184 -25.34 88.88 -68.15
CA GLN A 184 -24.61 89.32 -69.35
C GLN A 184 -23.10 89.04 -69.25
N ALA A 185 -22.48 89.22 -68.08
CA ALA A 185 -21.05 88.92 -67.88
C ALA A 185 -20.75 87.39 -67.88
N GLN A 186 -21.67 86.56 -67.38
CA GLN A 186 -21.49 85.10 -67.37
C GLN A 186 -21.53 84.47 -68.76
N GLU A 187 -22.33 84.99 -69.68
CA GLU A 187 -22.43 84.49 -71.06
C GLU A 187 -21.11 84.71 -71.83
N CYS A 188 -20.50 85.90 -71.67
CA CYS A 188 -19.17 86.21 -72.24
C CYS A 188 -18.03 85.37 -71.64
N SER A 189 -18.14 84.91 -70.39
CA SER A 189 -17.11 84.08 -69.75
C SER A 189 -17.09 82.64 -70.29
N LYS A 190 -18.25 82.08 -70.65
CA LYS A 190 -18.36 80.72 -71.18
C LYS A 190 -17.70 80.57 -72.56
N THR A 191 -17.87 81.58 -73.43
CA THR A 191 -17.29 81.57 -74.78
C THR A 191 -15.76 81.71 -74.76
N PHE A 192 -15.21 82.50 -73.84
CA PHE A 192 -13.76 82.61 -73.62
C PHE A 192 -13.13 81.28 -73.15
N LYS A 193 -13.72 80.62 -72.14
CA LYS A 193 -13.17 79.37 -71.57
C LYS A 193 -13.16 78.19 -72.55
N ALA A 194 -14.10 78.14 -73.50
CA ALA A 194 -14.14 77.10 -74.52
C ALA A 194 -12.94 77.19 -75.50
N ALA A 195 -12.52 78.41 -75.87
CA ALA A 195 -11.37 78.64 -76.74
C ALA A 195 -10.03 78.35 -76.02
N GLU A 196 -9.92 78.66 -74.73
CA GLU A 196 -8.73 78.42 -73.91
C GLU A 196 -8.45 76.91 -73.71
N ALA A 197 -9.49 76.10 -73.49
CA ALA A 197 -9.38 74.66 -73.29
C ALA A 197 -8.84 73.92 -74.53
N SER A 198 -9.13 74.41 -75.74
CA SER A 198 -8.64 73.85 -77.01
C SER A 198 -7.12 74.04 -77.17
N PHE A 199 -6.62 75.26 -76.87
CA PHE A 199 -5.19 75.58 -76.91
C PHE A 199 -4.36 74.72 -75.93
N HIS A 200 -4.91 74.44 -74.74
CA HIS A 200 -4.21 73.62 -73.74
C HIS A 200 -4.06 72.14 -74.15
N ARG A 201 -4.97 71.56 -74.95
CA ARG A 201 -4.86 70.16 -75.41
C ARG A 201 -3.69 69.94 -76.36
N ILE A 202 -3.45 70.88 -77.28
CA ILE A 202 -2.34 70.82 -78.25
C ILE A 202 -0.99 70.94 -77.53
N LYS A 203 -0.92 71.74 -76.45
CA LYS A 203 0.29 71.91 -75.63
C LYS A 203 0.68 70.66 -74.83
N THR A 204 -0.27 69.80 -74.45
CA THR A 204 0.00 68.58 -73.69
C THR A 204 0.55 67.46 -74.58
N ASN A 205 0.01 67.28 -75.78
CA ASN A 205 0.45 66.26 -76.74
C ASN A 205 1.92 66.41 -77.17
N LEU A 206 2.41 67.65 -77.24
CA LEU A 206 3.82 67.96 -77.53
C LEU A 206 4.78 67.54 -76.41
N ARG A 207 4.30 67.54 -75.17
CA ARG A 207 5.09 67.26 -73.97
C ARG A 207 5.26 65.75 -73.72
N ASP A 208 4.34 64.93 -74.23
CA ASP A 208 4.38 63.47 -74.08
C ASP A 208 5.33 62.82 -75.11
N LEU A 209 5.38 63.31 -76.36
CA LEU A 209 6.35 62.85 -77.38
C LEU A 209 7.82 63.16 -77.03
N GLU A 210 8.07 64.18 -76.22
CA GLU A 210 9.43 64.52 -75.74
C GLU A 210 9.92 63.58 -74.62
N LYS A 211 9.01 62.95 -73.86
CA LYS A 211 9.35 61.99 -72.78
C LYS A 211 9.76 60.60 -73.30
N ASP A 212 9.17 60.14 -74.39
CA ASP A 212 9.48 58.82 -74.97
C ASP A 212 10.91 58.74 -75.53
N LYS A 213 11.46 59.87 -76.01
CA LYS A 213 12.87 60.01 -76.43
C LYS A 213 13.85 59.87 -75.25
N GLU A 214 13.47 60.30 -74.06
CA GLU A 214 14.33 60.27 -72.86
C GLU A 214 14.43 58.88 -72.22
N GLN A 215 13.45 58.00 -72.42
CA GLN A 215 13.42 56.66 -71.84
C GLN A 215 14.31 55.65 -72.59
N LEU A 216 14.45 55.77 -73.91
CA LEU A 216 15.33 54.92 -74.72
C LEU A 216 16.83 55.21 -74.52
N ILE A 217 17.19 56.46 -74.20
CA ILE A 217 18.58 56.85 -73.88
C ILE A 217 19.05 56.22 -72.56
N LYS A 218 18.17 56.17 -71.55
CA LYS A 218 18.47 55.56 -70.24
C LYS A 218 18.71 54.05 -70.31
N ARG A 219 18.09 53.35 -71.26
CA ARG A 219 18.19 51.88 -71.39
C ARG A 219 19.52 51.42 -72.02
N ILE A 220 20.17 52.27 -72.83
CA ILE A 220 21.50 52.02 -73.42
C ILE A 220 22.63 52.29 -72.40
N ASP A 221 22.44 53.26 -71.49
CA ASP A 221 23.39 53.57 -70.43
C ASP A 221 23.39 52.52 -69.28
N GLU A 222 22.25 51.89 -69.02
CA GLU A 222 22.12 50.79 -68.03
C GLU A 222 22.93 49.53 -68.41
N LEU A 223 23.15 49.27 -69.71
CA LEU A 223 23.89 48.11 -70.20
C LEU A 223 25.42 48.30 -70.30
N LYS A 224 25.91 49.54 -70.16
CA LYS A 224 27.37 49.84 -70.08
C LYS A 224 27.92 49.82 -68.65
N HIS A 225 27.04 49.84 -67.64
CA HIS A 225 27.46 49.99 -66.24
C HIS A 225 27.60 48.67 -65.45
N SER A 226 27.29 47.53 -66.06
CA SER A 226 27.28 46.20 -65.41
C SER A 226 28.53 45.33 -65.65
N ILE A 227 29.72 45.92 -65.88
CA ILE A 227 31.01 45.20 -65.97
C ILE A 227 32.09 45.80 -65.03
N SER A 228 31.73 46.66 -64.07
CA SER A 228 32.72 47.13 -63.08
C SER A 228 32.09 47.43 -61.73
N LEU A 229 32.10 46.41 -60.85
CA LEU A 229 32.56 46.47 -59.45
C LEU A 229 31.95 45.30 -58.66
N SER A 230 32.74 44.24 -58.44
CA SER A 230 32.54 43.35 -57.30
C SER A 230 32.85 44.12 -56.01
N GLY A 231 32.04 44.00 -54.96
CA GLY A 231 32.46 44.52 -53.66
C GLY A 231 31.43 44.53 -52.53
N ALA A 232 31.74 43.77 -51.48
CA ALA A 232 31.31 43.90 -50.09
C ALA A 232 29.87 43.51 -49.68
N ALA A 233 28.83 43.70 -50.50
CA ALA A 233 27.46 43.34 -50.08
C ALA A 233 27.24 41.81 -49.99
N ASP A 234 27.78 41.08 -50.95
CA ASP A 234 27.58 39.63 -51.12
C ASP A 234 28.34 38.76 -50.10
N ALA A 235 29.48 39.24 -49.60
CA ALA A 235 30.25 38.54 -48.58
C ALA A 235 29.61 38.66 -47.18
N GLN A 236 28.91 39.76 -46.91
CA GLN A 236 28.22 40.01 -45.65
C GLN A 236 26.89 39.24 -45.56
N GLU A 237 26.13 39.16 -46.66
CA GLU A 237 24.94 38.28 -46.72
C GLU A 237 25.32 36.80 -46.58
N ARG A 238 26.42 36.35 -47.22
CA ARG A 238 26.92 34.97 -47.05
C ARG A 238 27.37 34.67 -45.62
N THR A 239 28.08 35.58 -44.95
CA THR A 239 28.47 35.40 -43.54
C THR A 239 27.29 35.47 -42.57
N GLN A 240 26.31 36.34 -42.81
CA GLN A 240 25.05 36.36 -42.04
C GLN A 240 24.24 35.08 -42.25
N HIS A 241 24.17 34.55 -43.48
CA HIS A 241 23.44 33.32 -43.76
C HIS A 241 24.12 32.10 -43.13
N ILE A 242 25.45 32.00 -43.23
CA ILE A 242 26.24 30.98 -42.52
C ILE A 242 26.03 31.10 -41.00
N GLY A 243 26.04 32.31 -40.44
CA GLY A 243 25.75 32.55 -39.02
C GLY A 243 24.35 32.10 -38.60
N SER A 244 23.32 32.44 -39.39
CA SER A 244 21.94 32.02 -39.12
C SER A 244 21.76 30.49 -39.15
N LEU A 245 22.43 29.81 -40.09
CA LEU A 245 22.42 28.35 -40.19
C LEU A 245 23.19 27.70 -39.01
N GLN A 246 24.25 28.34 -38.51
CA GLN A 246 24.97 27.88 -37.30
C GLN A 246 24.10 28.00 -36.04
N ASP A 247 23.38 29.11 -35.87
CA ASP A 247 22.46 29.32 -34.75
C ASP A 247 21.29 28.32 -34.79
N GLU A 248 20.76 28.04 -35.98
CA GLU A 248 19.68 27.07 -36.17
C GLU A 248 20.16 25.62 -35.93
N LEU A 249 21.39 25.28 -36.33
CA LEU A 249 22.04 24.00 -35.98
C LEU A 249 22.25 23.86 -34.48
N GLN A 250 22.66 24.93 -33.79
CA GLN A 250 22.83 24.93 -32.33
C GLN A 250 21.47 24.74 -31.61
N SER A 251 20.43 25.44 -32.08
CA SER A 251 19.05 25.28 -31.59
C SER A 251 18.54 23.85 -31.77
N LEU A 252 18.74 23.24 -32.94
CA LEU A 252 18.38 21.84 -33.19
C LEU A 252 19.20 20.86 -32.32
N GLY A 253 20.46 21.17 -32.02
CA GLY A 253 21.28 20.42 -31.08
C GLY A 253 20.73 20.45 -29.64
N HIS A 254 20.27 21.62 -29.18
CA HIS A 254 19.58 21.75 -27.88
C HIS A 254 18.23 21.01 -27.88
N GLN A 255 17.48 21.04 -28.98
CA GLN A 255 16.25 20.27 -29.14
C GLN A 255 16.50 18.75 -29.09
N ASP A 256 17.53 18.23 -29.75
CA ASP A 256 17.90 16.79 -29.70
C ASP A 256 18.27 16.33 -28.28
N ALA A 257 19.01 17.16 -27.54
CA ALA A 257 19.35 16.90 -26.14
C ALA A 257 18.10 16.85 -25.25
N THR A 258 17.18 17.80 -25.44
CA THR A 258 15.92 17.87 -24.68
C THR A 258 15.01 16.68 -24.99
N LEU A 259 14.85 16.32 -26.26
CA LEU A 259 14.05 15.16 -26.69
C LEU A 259 14.68 13.84 -26.20
N SER A 260 16.01 13.74 -26.16
CA SER A 260 16.69 12.57 -25.59
C SER A 260 16.41 12.39 -24.10
N GLN A 261 16.39 13.47 -23.33
CA GLN A 261 16.02 13.43 -21.90
C GLN A 261 14.55 13.05 -21.69
N GLN A 262 13.64 13.57 -22.53
CA GLN A 262 12.22 13.21 -22.49
C GLN A 262 11.99 11.72 -22.82
N ILE A 263 12.70 11.18 -23.80
CA ILE A 263 12.67 9.74 -24.13
C ILE A 263 13.07 8.90 -22.92
N GLU A 264 14.17 9.25 -22.24
CA GLU A 264 14.62 8.53 -21.05
C GLU A 264 13.60 8.60 -19.91
N GLN A 265 12.97 9.76 -19.71
CA GLN A 265 11.93 9.96 -18.71
C GLN A 265 10.68 9.10 -18.99
N PHE A 266 10.18 9.09 -20.23
CA PHE A 266 9.01 8.30 -20.61
C PHE A 266 9.31 6.80 -20.57
N GLN A 267 10.49 6.38 -21.00
CA GLN A 267 10.93 4.98 -20.92
C GLN A 267 10.92 4.48 -19.46
N ARG A 268 11.54 5.24 -18.54
CA ARG A 268 11.52 4.92 -17.10
C ARG A 268 10.10 4.88 -16.54
N ALA A 269 9.19 5.74 -17.00
CA ALA A 269 7.81 5.74 -16.56
C ALA A 269 7.04 4.50 -17.05
N VAL A 270 7.29 4.04 -18.28
CA VAL A 270 6.73 2.79 -18.82
C VAL A 270 7.23 1.58 -18.04
N ASP A 271 8.53 1.50 -17.77
CA ASP A 271 9.12 0.34 -17.08
C ASP A 271 8.59 0.21 -15.65
N ARG A 272 8.54 1.32 -14.90
CA ARG A 272 7.92 1.35 -13.56
C ARG A 272 6.45 0.92 -13.57
N GLY A 273 5.67 1.41 -14.53
CA GLY A 273 4.26 1.03 -14.64
C GLY A 273 4.06 -0.45 -14.98
N ARG A 274 4.97 -1.07 -15.76
CA ARG A 274 4.94 -2.51 -16.04
C ARG A 274 5.28 -3.36 -14.82
N GLU A 275 6.26 -2.95 -14.01
CA GLU A 275 6.61 -3.62 -12.76
C GLU A 275 5.46 -3.56 -11.74
N GLU A 276 4.85 -2.38 -11.56
CA GLU A 276 3.69 -2.22 -10.68
C GLU A 276 2.53 -3.12 -11.12
N LEU A 277 2.25 -3.16 -12.42
CA LEU A 277 1.19 -3.98 -12.99
C LEU A 277 1.44 -5.49 -12.80
N ALA A 278 2.69 -5.94 -12.90
CA ALA A 278 3.05 -7.33 -12.60
C ALA A 278 2.80 -7.67 -11.12
N SER A 279 3.15 -6.76 -10.20
CA SER A 279 2.91 -6.94 -8.77
C SER A 279 1.42 -6.99 -8.43
N ILE A 280 0.62 -6.06 -8.97
CA ILE A 280 -0.83 -6.02 -8.71
C ILE A 280 -1.54 -7.26 -9.28
N ARG A 281 -1.14 -7.74 -10.47
CA ARG A 281 -1.73 -8.96 -11.07
C ARG A 281 -1.43 -10.21 -10.25
N GLN A 282 -0.24 -10.30 -9.64
CA GLN A 282 0.09 -11.40 -8.75
C GLN A 282 -0.80 -11.39 -7.50
N GLU A 283 -0.98 -10.21 -6.89
CA GLU A 283 -1.88 -10.01 -5.75
C GLU A 283 -3.33 -10.37 -6.09
N GLU A 284 -3.83 -9.97 -7.27
CA GLU A 284 -5.16 -10.35 -7.75
C GLU A 284 -5.31 -11.88 -7.88
N GLN A 285 -4.30 -12.58 -8.41
CA GLN A 285 -4.34 -14.04 -8.55
C GLN A 285 -4.33 -14.79 -7.21
N ASP A 286 -3.57 -14.31 -6.24
CA ASP A 286 -3.54 -14.89 -4.89
C ASP A 286 -4.89 -14.70 -4.19
N LEU A 287 -5.47 -13.51 -4.31
CA LEU A 287 -6.79 -13.19 -3.77
C LEU A 287 -7.91 -14.02 -4.43
N LEU A 288 -7.86 -14.21 -5.75
CA LEU A 288 -8.84 -15.04 -6.48
C LEU A 288 -8.80 -16.51 -6.02
N ARG A 289 -7.61 -17.07 -5.78
CA ARG A 289 -7.47 -18.44 -5.27
C ARG A 289 -8.05 -18.59 -3.85
N ALA A 290 -7.81 -17.62 -2.99
CA ALA A 290 -8.40 -17.59 -1.65
C ALA A 290 -9.93 -17.47 -1.71
N THR A 291 -10.44 -16.58 -2.55
CA THR A 291 -11.88 -16.34 -2.74
C THR A 291 -12.60 -17.58 -3.25
N LYS A 292 -11.99 -18.32 -4.20
CA LYS A 292 -12.54 -19.58 -4.73
C LYS A 292 -12.66 -20.64 -3.63
N SER A 293 -11.62 -20.80 -2.81
CA SER A 293 -11.61 -21.77 -1.71
C SER A 293 -12.70 -21.46 -0.68
N LYS A 294 -12.92 -20.17 -0.36
CA LYS A 294 -14.01 -19.75 0.54
C LYS A 294 -15.40 -19.92 -0.07
N HIS A 295 -15.56 -19.69 -1.38
CA HIS A 295 -16.81 -19.99 -2.09
C HIS A 295 -17.14 -21.49 -2.09
N GLU A 296 -16.13 -22.35 -2.21
CA GLU A 296 -16.32 -23.81 -2.10
C GLU A 296 -16.72 -24.22 -0.69
N ALA A 297 -16.08 -23.65 0.34
CA ALA A 297 -16.45 -23.86 1.74
C ALA A 297 -17.88 -23.37 2.04
N LEU A 298 -18.26 -22.18 1.55
CA LEU A 298 -19.61 -21.64 1.70
C LEU A 298 -20.66 -22.52 1.03
N ARG A 299 -20.41 -22.97 -0.21
CA ARG A 299 -21.33 -23.88 -0.91
C ARG A 299 -21.53 -25.19 -0.15
N SER A 300 -20.46 -25.75 0.42
CA SER A 300 -20.54 -26.94 1.26
C SER A 300 -21.39 -26.71 2.51
N LEU A 301 -21.20 -25.58 3.20
CA LEU A 301 -21.99 -25.19 4.37
C LEU A 301 -23.46 -24.91 4.02
N GLU A 302 -23.74 -24.23 2.92
CA GLU A 302 -25.10 -23.97 2.44
C GLU A 302 -25.83 -25.27 2.07
N ALA A 303 -25.13 -26.20 1.41
CA ALA A 303 -25.67 -27.53 1.12
C ALA A 303 -26.03 -28.29 2.40
N SER A 304 -25.26 -28.09 3.49
CA SER A 304 -25.50 -28.70 4.79
C SER A 304 -26.73 -28.18 5.54
N ARG A 305 -27.37 -27.08 5.08
CA ARG A 305 -28.64 -26.57 5.63
C ARG A 305 -29.80 -27.54 5.38
N THR A 306 -29.77 -28.21 4.23
CA THR A 306 -30.82 -29.15 3.80
C THR A 306 -30.59 -30.57 4.30
N ASP A 307 -29.32 -30.96 4.42
CA ASP A 307 -28.93 -32.31 4.82
C ASP A 307 -27.68 -32.24 5.72
N ARG A 308 -27.87 -32.56 7.00
CA ARG A 308 -26.80 -32.55 8.02
C ARG A 308 -25.67 -33.53 7.70
N ILE A 309 -25.93 -34.58 6.92
CA ILE A 309 -24.95 -35.59 6.51
C ILE A 309 -23.89 -34.98 5.60
N LYS A 310 -24.23 -33.95 4.81
CA LYS A 310 -23.29 -33.26 3.91
C LYS A 310 -22.15 -32.53 4.64
N ARG A 311 -22.26 -32.30 5.95
CA ARG A 311 -21.14 -31.80 6.78
C ARG A 311 -19.95 -32.75 6.81
N PHE A 312 -20.20 -34.04 6.59
CA PHE A 312 -19.18 -35.08 6.49
C PHE A 312 -18.72 -35.29 5.03
N GLY A 313 -18.99 -34.32 4.16
CA GLY A 313 -18.59 -34.30 2.75
C GLY A 313 -19.77 -34.38 1.79
N GLU A 314 -19.65 -33.70 0.65
CA GLU A 314 -20.70 -33.62 -0.37
C GLU A 314 -21.14 -34.99 -0.91
N GLN A 315 -20.20 -35.94 -1.02
CA GLN A 315 -20.45 -37.29 -1.51
C GLN A 315 -20.94 -38.27 -0.43
N MET A 316 -21.00 -37.85 0.83
CA MET A 316 -21.35 -38.72 1.96
C MET A 316 -22.78 -39.29 1.87
N PRO A 317 -23.82 -38.51 1.53
CA PRO A 317 -25.17 -39.07 1.38
C PRO A 317 -25.24 -40.16 0.30
N SER A 318 -24.55 -39.95 -0.82
CA SER A 318 -24.46 -40.93 -1.91
C SER A 318 -23.75 -42.21 -1.47
N LEU A 319 -22.68 -42.09 -0.67
CA LEU A 319 -21.99 -43.25 -0.10
C LEU A 319 -22.90 -44.02 0.87
N LEU A 320 -23.63 -43.34 1.76
CA LEU A 320 -24.55 -44.00 2.68
C LEU A 320 -25.67 -44.73 1.95
N ALA A 321 -26.23 -44.12 0.89
CA ALA A 321 -27.21 -44.78 0.03
C ALA A 321 -26.64 -46.05 -0.63
N ALA A 322 -25.40 -45.99 -1.15
CA ALA A 322 -24.73 -47.15 -1.72
C ALA A 322 -24.45 -48.26 -0.69
N VAL A 323 -24.14 -47.89 0.56
CA VAL A 323 -23.98 -48.85 1.68
C VAL A 323 -25.32 -49.50 2.02
N ASP A 324 -26.41 -48.74 2.06
CA ASP A 324 -27.76 -49.25 2.31
C ASP A 324 -28.25 -50.18 1.20
N ASP A 325 -27.96 -49.85 -0.06
CA ASP A 325 -28.25 -50.70 -1.22
C ASP A 325 -27.46 -52.01 -1.15
N ALA A 326 -26.16 -51.95 -0.89
CA ALA A 326 -25.31 -53.15 -0.78
C ALA A 326 -25.71 -54.05 0.41
N TYR A 327 -26.15 -53.47 1.53
CA TYR A 327 -26.68 -54.24 2.66
C TYR A 327 -28.01 -54.91 2.32
N ARG A 328 -28.94 -54.20 1.66
CA ARG A 328 -30.22 -54.78 1.19
C ARG A 328 -30.01 -55.90 0.19
N GLN A 329 -28.95 -55.84 -0.62
CA GLN A 329 -28.54 -56.90 -1.54
C GLN A 329 -27.81 -58.08 -0.87
N GLY A 330 -27.65 -58.06 0.46
CA GLY A 330 -26.98 -59.13 1.21
C GLY A 330 -25.47 -59.22 0.98
N GLN A 331 -24.83 -58.16 0.45
CA GLN A 331 -23.39 -58.15 0.22
C GLN A 331 -22.62 -58.08 1.54
N PHE A 332 -23.11 -57.29 2.50
CA PHE A 332 -22.54 -57.17 3.84
C PHE A 332 -23.11 -58.23 4.80
N ARG A 333 -22.24 -58.82 5.63
CA ARG A 333 -22.66 -59.72 6.73
C ARG A 333 -23.27 -58.93 7.88
N LYS A 334 -22.60 -57.86 8.31
CA LYS A 334 -23.17 -56.85 9.19
C LYS A 334 -23.01 -55.48 8.54
N LYS A 335 -24.06 -54.66 8.62
CA LYS A 335 -24.08 -53.32 8.03
C LYS A 335 -22.98 -52.45 8.68
N PRO A 336 -22.06 -51.85 7.91
CA PRO A 336 -21.10 -50.90 8.45
C PRO A 336 -21.80 -49.71 9.13
N VAL A 337 -21.22 -49.20 10.21
CA VAL A 337 -21.77 -48.11 11.01
C VAL A 337 -20.89 -46.87 10.88
N GLY A 338 -21.40 -45.80 10.29
CA GLY A 338 -20.69 -44.53 10.18
C GLY A 338 -21.38 -43.53 9.25
N PRO A 339 -20.81 -42.33 9.06
CA PRO A 339 -19.63 -41.82 9.77
C PRO A 339 -19.92 -41.67 11.27
N LEU A 340 -18.94 -41.93 12.15
CA LEU A 340 -19.19 -41.97 13.61
C LEU A 340 -19.74 -40.65 14.15
N GLY A 341 -19.36 -39.51 13.57
CA GLY A 341 -19.87 -38.21 13.94
C GLY A 341 -21.38 -38.03 13.72
N CYS A 342 -21.99 -38.76 12.78
CA CYS A 342 -23.46 -38.79 12.60
C CYS A 342 -24.17 -39.61 13.68
N CYS A 343 -23.46 -40.53 14.32
CA CYS A 343 -24.02 -41.48 15.29
C CYS A 343 -23.94 -40.98 16.74
N ILE A 344 -23.45 -39.75 16.95
CA ILE A 344 -23.26 -39.15 18.27
C ILE A 344 -23.96 -37.79 18.34
N ARG A 345 -24.55 -37.47 19.49
CA ARG A 345 -25.12 -36.15 19.79
C ARG A 345 -24.45 -35.58 21.03
N LEU A 346 -24.38 -34.26 21.10
CA LEU A 346 -23.72 -33.55 22.20
C LEU A 346 -24.77 -32.97 23.14
N LYS A 347 -24.59 -33.19 24.45
CA LYS A 347 -25.49 -32.66 25.49
C LYS A 347 -25.34 -31.15 25.68
N ASP A 348 -24.10 -30.66 25.59
CA ASP A 348 -23.76 -29.25 25.76
C ASP A 348 -23.09 -28.71 24.48
N PRO A 349 -23.79 -27.89 23.68
CA PRO A 349 -23.27 -27.31 22.43
C PRO A 349 -21.95 -26.56 22.58
N GLU A 350 -21.65 -25.96 23.75
CA GLU A 350 -20.42 -25.20 23.98
C GLU A 350 -19.16 -26.10 23.92
N LEU A 351 -19.32 -27.40 24.14
CA LEU A 351 -18.23 -28.37 24.11
C LEU A 351 -17.96 -28.95 22.72
N ALA A 352 -18.67 -28.49 21.68
CA ALA A 352 -18.59 -29.07 20.34
C ALA A 352 -17.16 -29.07 19.79
N LEU A 353 -16.46 -27.94 19.92
CA LEU A 353 -15.08 -27.81 19.44
C LEU A 353 -14.12 -28.68 20.26
N ALA A 354 -14.34 -28.78 21.57
CA ALA A 354 -13.55 -29.64 22.45
C ALA A 354 -13.64 -31.12 22.03
N VAL A 355 -14.86 -31.58 21.76
CA VAL A 355 -15.13 -32.96 21.33
C VAL A 355 -14.57 -33.23 19.93
N GLU A 356 -14.77 -32.33 18.97
CA GLU A 356 -14.20 -32.49 17.63
C GLU A 356 -12.67 -32.50 17.64
N SER A 357 -12.06 -31.66 18.48
CA SER A 357 -10.60 -31.63 18.68
C SER A 357 -10.07 -32.92 19.30
N CYS A 358 -10.88 -33.58 20.14
CA CYS A 358 -10.58 -34.89 20.70
C CYS A 358 -10.69 -36.01 19.66
N LEU A 359 -11.81 -36.06 18.91
CA LEU A 359 -12.15 -37.15 18.00
C LEU A 359 -11.44 -37.05 16.64
N LYS A 360 -11.17 -35.83 16.16
CA LYS A 360 -10.46 -35.55 14.89
C LYS A 360 -11.01 -36.38 13.73
N GLY A 361 -10.14 -37.13 13.03
CA GLY A 361 -10.52 -37.98 11.89
C GLY A 361 -11.52 -39.09 12.22
N LEU A 362 -11.69 -39.45 13.51
CA LEU A 362 -12.72 -40.42 13.91
C LEU A 362 -14.13 -39.91 13.63
N MET A 363 -14.34 -38.59 13.55
CA MET A 363 -15.63 -37.99 13.16
C MET A 363 -16.13 -38.50 11.82
N MET A 364 -15.21 -38.82 10.89
CA MET A 364 -15.55 -39.35 9.57
C MET A 364 -15.45 -40.88 9.48
N ALA A 365 -14.98 -41.56 10.52
CA ALA A 365 -14.66 -42.99 10.43
C ALA A 365 -15.92 -43.87 10.32
N PHE A 366 -15.73 -45.09 9.80
CA PHE A 366 -16.76 -46.13 9.74
C PHE A 366 -16.29 -47.37 10.51
N CYS A 367 -17.19 -48.01 11.24
CA CYS A 367 -16.98 -49.30 11.88
C CYS A 367 -17.46 -50.43 10.96
N CYS A 368 -16.63 -51.45 10.80
CA CYS A 368 -16.98 -52.72 10.17
C CYS A 368 -16.78 -53.86 11.16
N ASP A 369 -17.69 -54.84 11.14
CA ASP A 369 -17.63 -56.00 12.04
C ASP A 369 -16.46 -56.95 11.71
N ASN A 370 -16.10 -57.04 10.44
CA ASN A 370 -15.11 -57.99 9.95
C ASN A 370 -14.39 -57.49 8.68
N TYR A 371 -13.24 -58.10 8.38
CA TYR A 371 -12.40 -57.76 7.21
C TYR A 371 -13.07 -58.04 5.85
N LYS A 372 -14.12 -58.86 5.77
CA LYS A 372 -14.85 -59.07 4.50
C LYS A 372 -15.73 -57.89 4.18
N ASP A 373 -16.48 -57.41 5.17
CA ASP A 373 -17.32 -56.22 5.06
C ASP A 373 -16.45 -54.95 4.83
N GLU A 374 -15.27 -54.87 5.44
CA GLU A 374 -14.28 -53.82 5.14
C GLU A 374 -13.95 -53.73 3.64
N ARG A 375 -13.67 -54.87 2.99
CA ARG A 375 -13.32 -54.89 1.55
C ARG A 375 -14.45 -54.38 0.67
N ILE A 376 -15.70 -54.71 1.02
CA ILE A 376 -16.88 -54.25 0.29
C ILE A 376 -17.03 -52.73 0.47
N LEU A 377 -16.96 -52.24 1.71
CA LEU A 377 -17.05 -50.81 2.01
C LEU A 377 -15.92 -50.03 1.31
N GLN A 378 -14.70 -50.56 1.31
CA GLN A 378 -13.57 -49.98 0.60
C GLN A 378 -13.83 -49.90 -0.92
N GLY A 379 -14.46 -50.92 -1.51
CA GLY A 379 -14.84 -50.93 -2.92
C GLY A 379 -15.98 -49.96 -3.27
N LEU A 380 -16.88 -49.68 -2.33
CA LEU A 380 -17.88 -48.62 -2.49
C LEU A 380 -17.24 -47.23 -2.36
N MET A 381 -16.39 -47.02 -1.34
CA MET A 381 -15.69 -45.75 -1.13
C MET A 381 -14.81 -45.35 -2.32
N SER A 382 -14.13 -46.30 -2.99
CA SER A 382 -13.27 -45.98 -4.15
C SER A 382 -14.04 -45.42 -5.34
N ARG A 383 -15.34 -45.68 -5.46
CA ARG A 383 -16.21 -45.13 -6.52
C ARG A 383 -16.55 -43.66 -6.28
N HIS A 384 -16.62 -43.24 -5.01
CA HIS A 384 -16.99 -41.88 -4.60
C HIS A 384 -15.77 -41.00 -4.27
N TYR A 385 -14.63 -41.60 -3.92
CA TYR A 385 -13.41 -40.92 -3.52
C TYR A 385 -12.23 -41.34 -4.42
N SER A 386 -12.11 -40.71 -5.61
CA SER A 386 -11.05 -40.98 -6.59
C SER A 386 -9.79 -40.10 -6.43
N GLN A 387 -9.91 -38.94 -5.77
CA GLN A 387 -8.81 -37.97 -5.54
C GLN A 387 -8.81 -37.34 -4.13
N LEU A 388 -9.77 -37.69 -3.27
CA LEU A 388 -9.97 -37.13 -1.93
C LEU A 388 -9.45 -38.08 -0.84
N LYS A 389 -9.07 -37.53 0.31
CA LYS A 389 -8.69 -38.31 1.50
C LYS A 389 -9.90 -39.11 1.98
N ARG A 390 -9.94 -40.42 1.68
CA ARG A 390 -11.07 -41.30 2.04
C ARG A 390 -11.27 -41.38 3.56
N PRO A 391 -12.51 -41.63 4.04
CA PRO A 391 -12.77 -41.88 5.45
C PRO A 391 -12.05 -43.13 5.98
N GLN A 392 -11.71 -43.12 7.27
CA GLN A 392 -11.06 -44.26 7.93
C GLN A 392 -12.07 -45.40 8.16
N ILE A 393 -11.67 -46.65 7.94
CA ILE A 393 -12.45 -47.83 8.32
C ILE A 393 -11.78 -48.47 9.54
N ILE A 394 -12.57 -48.78 10.57
CA ILE A 394 -12.15 -49.41 11.82
C ILE A 394 -12.83 -50.77 11.87
N VAL A 395 -12.05 -51.83 11.95
CA VAL A 395 -12.58 -53.20 12.00
C VAL A 395 -12.58 -53.68 13.44
N THR A 396 -13.78 -53.82 14.02
CA THR A 396 -14.01 -54.29 15.39
C THR A 396 -15.29 -55.12 15.43
N GLU A 397 -15.26 -56.25 16.14
CA GLU A 397 -16.44 -57.11 16.27
C GLU A 397 -17.59 -56.36 16.95
N PHE A 398 -18.77 -56.42 16.36
CA PHE A 398 -19.93 -55.69 16.87
C PHE A 398 -20.50 -56.39 18.10
N SER A 399 -20.57 -55.64 19.20
CA SER A 399 -21.22 -56.03 20.43
C SER A 399 -22.52 -55.25 20.64
N ASN A 400 -23.52 -55.93 21.21
CA ASN A 400 -24.83 -55.34 21.53
C ASN A 400 -24.84 -54.63 22.89
N SER A 401 -23.75 -54.71 23.66
CA SER A 401 -23.63 -54.09 24.99
C SER A 401 -22.41 -53.17 25.07
N MET A 402 -22.55 -52.05 25.76
CA MET A 402 -21.43 -51.16 26.06
C MET A 402 -20.44 -51.83 27.02
N TYR A 403 -19.15 -51.59 26.86
CA TYR A 403 -18.13 -52.10 27.78
C TYR A 403 -18.32 -51.59 29.21
N ASN A 404 -18.02 -52.45 30.19
CA ASN A 404 -17.95 -52.02 31.58
C ASN A 404 -16.66 -51.22 31.83
N ILE A 405 -16.79 -49.91 31.90
CA ILE A 405 -15.68 -48.95 32.10
C ILE A 405 -15.52 -48.50 33.54
N SER A 406 -16.25 -49.07 34.50
CA SER A 406 -16.39 -48.54 35.87
C SER A 406 -15.06 -48.34 36.61
N GLU A 407 -14.06 -49.19 36.33
CA GLU A 407 -12.71 -49.15 36.93
C GLU A 407 -11.73 -48.24 36.19
N LYS A 408 -11.98 -47.99 34.89
CA LYS A 408 -11.08 -47.26 33.98
C LYS A 408 -11.51 -45.82 33.73
N ALA A 409 -12.80 -45.52 33.85
CA ALA A 409 -13.34 -44.19 33.62
C ALA A 409 -12.85 -43.19 34.67
N VAL A 410 -12.68 -41.95 34.23
CA VAL A 410 -12.45 -40.82 35.14
C VAL A 410 -13.76 -40.45 35.82
N ARG A 411 -13.68 -40.14 37.11
CA ARG A 411 -14.79 -39.59 37.87
C ARG A 411 -14.38 -38.23 38.41
N HIS A 412 -15.05 -37.18 37.95
CA HIS A 412 -14.88 -35.82 38.46
C HIS A 412 -16.27 -35.22 38.74
N PRO A 413 -16.49 -34.54 39.88
CA PRO A 413 -17.80 -34.03 40.26
C PRO A 413 -18.29 -32.90 39.35
N GLU A 414 -17.39 -32.05 38.85
CA GLU A 414 -17.74 -30.84 38.10
C GLU A 414 -17.57 -30.94 36.58
N TYR A 415 -16.69 -31.83 36.09
CA TYR A 415 -16.27 -31.83 34.69
C TYR A 415 -16.59 -33.19 34.08
N PRO A 416 -17.42 -33.26 33.03
CA PRO A 416 -17.78 -34.52 32.41
C PRO A 416 -16.61 -35.09 31.60
N THR A 417 -16.60 -36.41 31.42
CA THR A 417 -15.77 -37.04 30.38
C THR A 417 -16.38 -36.84 29.00
N VAL A 418 -15.60 -37.03 27.93
CA VAL A 418 -16.12 -37.00 26.55
C VAL A 418 -17.26 -38.01 26.39
N LEU A 419 -17.14 -39.21 26.97
CA LEU A 419 -18.22 -40.19 26.96
C LEU A 419 -19.49 -39.71 27.66
N GLN A 420 -19.37 -39.03 28.80
CA GLN A 420 -20.52 -38.52 29.55
C GLN A 420 -21.20 -37.33 28.86
N ALA A 421 -20.43 -36.52 28.14
CA ALA A 421 -20.92 -35.37 27.40
C ALA A 421 -21.65 -35.75 26.10
N LEU A 422 -21.45 -36.98 25.61
CA LEU A 422 -22.08 -37.51 24.42
C LEU A 422 -23.35 -38.31 24.74
N GLU A 423 -24.30 -38.25 23.83
CA GLU A 423 -25.42 -39.18 23.70
C GLU A 423 -25.10 -40.12 22.52
N ILE A 424 -24.92 -41.41 22.83
CA ILE A 424 -24.56 -42.43 21.85
C ILE A 424 -25.56 -43.58 21.98
N GLU A 425 -26.43 -43.73 20.97
CA GLU A 425 -27.47 -44.75 20.98
C GLU A 425 -26.91 -46.14 20.62
N ASN A 426 -25.92 -46.20 19.73
CA ASN A 426 -25.36 -47.45 19.23
C ASN A 426 -24.14 -47.90 20.08
N PRO A 427 -24.20 -49.04 20.79
CA PRO A 427 -23.10 -49.56 21.60
C PRO A 427 -21.80 -49.79 20.81
N VAL A 428 -21.90 -50.14 19.52
CA VAL A 428 -20.74 -50.33 18.64
C VAL A 428 -19.94 -49.02 18.51
N VAL A 429 -20.64 -47.89 18.38
CA VAL A 429 -20.02 -46.56 18.24
C VAL A 429 -19.35 -46.17 19.55
N ALA A 430 -20.02 -46.37 20.69
CA ALA A 430 -19.46 -46.07 22.01
C ALA A 430 -18.20 -46.92 22.28
N ASN A 431 -18.28 -48.23 22.07
CA ASN A 431 -17.17 -49.15 22.24
C ASN A 431 -16.00 -48.82 21.31
N CYS A 432 -16.28 -48.48 20.04
CA CYS A 432 -15.24 -48.05 19.10
C CYS A 432 -14.53 -46.77 19.57
N LEU A 433 -15.25 -45.76 20.06
CA LEU A 433 -14.64 -44.52 20.54
C LEU A 433 -13.85 -44.74 21.85
N ILE A 434 -14.30 -45.67 22.71
CA ILE A 434 -13.56 -46.13 23.88
C ILE A 434 -12.24 -46.82 23.45
N ASP A 435 -12.30 -47.77 22.51
CA ASP A 435 -11.11 -48.51 22.07
C ASP A 435 -10.10 -47.59 21.35
N MET A 436 -10.57 -46.72 20.47
CA MET A 436 -9.71 -45.91 19.62
C MET A 436 -9.20 -44.64 20.31
N ARG A 437 -10.03 -44.00 21.14
CA ARG A 437 -9.68 -42.71 21.77
C ARG A 437 -9.68 -42.77 23.29
N GLY A 438 -10.34 -43.73 23.94
CA GLY A 438 -10.46 -43.77 25.40
C GLY A 438 -11.25 -42.58 25.93
N ILE A 439 -12.41 -42.29 25.31
CA ILE A 439 -13.25 -41.11 25.61
C ILE A 439 -13.75 -41.05 27.05
N GLU A 440 -13.73 -42.17 27.78
CA GLU A 440 -14.01 -42.30 29.21
C GLU A 440 -12.86 -41.81 30.11
N THR A 441 -11.66 -41.63 29.54
CA THR A 441 -10.45 -41.16 30.24
C THR A 441 -10.09 -39.71 29.93
N VAL A 442 -10.94 -39.00 29.16
CA VAL A 442 -10.71 -37.63 28.70
C VAL A 442 -11.75 -36.70 29.30
N LEU A 443 -11.32 -35.66 30.00
CA LEU A 443 -12.20 -34.64 30.59
C LEU A 443 -12.49 -33.48 29.63
N LEU A 444 -13.66 -32.86 29.78
CA LEU A 444 -14.02 -31.62 29.10
C LEU A 444 -14.14 -30.50 30.14
N ILE A 445 -13.27 -29.50 30.05
CA ILE A 445 -13.15 -28.42 31.03
C ILE A 445 -13.21 -27.09 30.30
N LYS A 446 -14.37 -26.41 30.33
CA LYS A 446 -14.64 -25.23 29.51
C LYS A 446 -13.54 -24.18 29.56
N SER A 447 -13.11 -23.80 30.76
CA SER A 447 -12.08 -22.78 31.01
C SER A 447 -10.66 -23.37 30.96
N GLY A 448 -9.77 -22.75 30.18
CA GLY A 448 -8.35 -23.11 30.16
C GLY A 448 -7.64 -22.92 31.51
N ARG A 449 -8.13 -21.98 32.34
CA ARG A 449 -7.63 -21.77 33.71
C ARG A 449 -7.97 -22.95 34.61
N ASP A 450 -9.22 -23.40 34.56
CA ASP A 450 -9.69 -24.55 35.33
C ASP A 450 -9.02 -25.83 34.84
N ALA A 451 -8.84 -25.98 33.52
CA ALA A 451 -8.17 -27.14 32.94
C ALA A 451 -6.73 -27.29 33.46
N ARG A 452 -6.00 -26.18 33.61
CA ARG A 452 -4.67 -26.18 34.24
C ARG A 452 -4.74 -26.46 35.73
N ARG A 453 -5.70 -25.87 36.44
CA ARG A 453 -5.88 -26.13 37.87
C ARG A 453 -6.08 -27.62 38.12
N VAL A 454 -6.98 -28.26 37.38
CA VAL A 454 -7.36 -29.68 37.54
C VAL A 454 -6.26 -30.61 37.04
N MET A 455 -5.64 -30.33 35.89
CA MET A 455 -4.71 -31.27 35.26
C MET A 455 -3.24 -31.05 35.66
N GLN A 456 -2.81 -29.82 35.94
CA GLN A 456 -1.38 -29.46 36.08
C GLN A 456 -1.00 -28.93 37.47
N HIS A 457 -1.86 -28.14 38.11
CA HIS A 457 -1.57 -27.57 39.44
C HIS A 457 -2.06 -28.45 40.59
N GLY A 458 -3.09 -29.26 40.37
CA GLY A 458 -3.55 -30.31 41.29
C GLY A 458 -3.02 -31.70 40.93
N GLN A 459 -3.35 -32.69 41.76
CA GLN A 459 -3.19 -34.09 41.36
C GLN A 459 -4.29 -34.42 40.35
N ALA A 460 -3.88 -34.71 39.11
CA ALA A 460 -4.81 -35.05 38.04
C ALA A 460 -5.76 -36.18 38.48
N PRO A 461 -7.06 -36.10 38.16
CA PRO A 461 -8.02 -37.11 38.56
C PRO A 461 -7.59 -38.52 38.17
N ARG A 462 -7.88 -39.50 39.03
CA ARG A 462 -7.50 -40.90 38.78
C ARG A 462 -8.03 -41.35 37.41
N ASN A 463 -7.17 -42.02 36.65
CA ASN A 463 -7.41 -42.49 35.28
C ASN A 463 -7.53 -41.39 34.21
N CYS A 464 -7.32 -40.11 34.54
CA CYS A 464 -7.44 -39.02 33.56
C CYS A 464 -6.17 -38.90 32.72
N ARG A 465 -6.32 -39.10 31.40
CA ARG A 465 -5.19 -39.06 30.46
C ARG A 465 -4.91 -37.65 29.97
N GLU A 466 -5.97 -36.91 29.63
CA GLU A 466 -5.94 -35.58 29.03
C GLU A 466 -7.29 -34.90 29.23
N ALA A 467 -7.34 -33.58 29.02
CA ALA A 467 -8.56 -32.80 29.00
C ALA A 467 -8.59 -31.88 27.78
N PHE A 468 -9.79 -31.50 27.33
CA PHE A 468 -9.99 -30.50 26.29
C PHE A 468 -10.79 -29.31 26.81
N THR A 469 -10.41 -28.11 26.38
CA THR A 469 -11.16 -26.89 26.68
C THR A 469 -12.22 -26.59 25.64
N ALA A 470 -13.18 -25.71 25.96
CA ALA A 470 -14.22 -25.28 25.00
C ALA A 470 -13.60 -24.65 23.73
N GLU A 471 -12.43 -24.04 23.85
CA GLU A 471 -11.65 -23.46 22.74
C GLU A 471 -10.88 -24.50 21.91
N GLY A 472 -10.96 -25.79 22.26
CA GLY A 472 -10.27 -26.87 21.56
C GLY A 472 -8.83 -27.10 22.01
N ASP A 473 -8.39 -26.44 23.09
CA ASP A 473 -7.04 -26.66 23.64
C ASP A 473 -6.93 -28.03 24.28
N GLN A 474 -5.79 -28.69 24.09
CA GLN A 474 -5.51 -30.01 24.60
C GLN A 474 -4.56 -29.93 25.80
N VAL A 475 -5.02 -30.39 26.95
CA VAL A 475 -4.35 -30.26 28.24
C VAL A 475 -3.96 -31.62 28.78
N TYR A 476 -2.66 -31.80 28.98
CA TYR A 476 -2.07 -32.94 29.68
C TYR A 476 -1.56 -32.52 31.04
N THR A 477 -1.23 -33.52 31.87
CA THR A 477 -0.64 -33.29 33.20
C THR A 477 0.67 -32.50 33.19
N ASN A 478 1.37 -32.44 32.06
CA ASN A 478 2.66 -31.76 31.93
C ASN A 478 2.81 -30.87 30.68
N ARG A 479 1.75 -30.74 29.86
CA ARG A 479 1.77 -30.00 28.57
C ARG A 479 0.41 -29.38 28.30
N TYR A 480 0.42 -28.25 27.60
CA TYR A 480 -0.76 -27.54 27.15
C TYR A 480 -0.54 -27.20 25.67
N TYR A 481 -1.46 -27.59 24.80
CA TYR A 481 -1.40 -27.31 23.37
C TYR A 481 -2.63 -26.52 22.97
N SER A 482 -2.44 -25.40 22.28
CA SER A 482 -3.56 -24.64 21.74
C SER A 482 -4.21 -25.37 20.57
N GLY A 483 -5.52 -25.23 20.42
CA GLY A 483 -6.27 -25.82 19.32
C GLY A 483 -5.92 -25.18 17.96
N ASP A 484 -5.77 -26.01 16.92
CA ASP A 484 -5.55 -25.53 15.55
C ASP A 484 -6.82 -24.96 14.90
N HIS A 485 -7.99 -25.36 15.41
CA HIS A 485 -9.29 -24.97 14.87
C HIS A 485 -9.99 -24.03 15.85
N LYS A 486 -10.51 -22.92 15.34
CA LYS A 486 -11.22 -21.92 16.16
C LYS A 486 -12.71 -22.20 16.32
N ARG A 487 -13.28 -23.14 15.55
CA ARG A 487 -14.72 -23.46 15.53
C ARG A 487 -14.97 -24.92 15.18
N ALA A 488 -16.08 -25.45 15.68
CA ALA A 488 -16.57 -26.80 15.42
C ALA A 488 -17.21 -26.89 14.03
N GLN A 489 -16.91 -27.92 13.26
CA GLN A 489 -17.36 -28.13 11.87
C GLN A 489 -18.50 -29.14 11.74
N PHE A 490 -18.55 -30.16 12.62
CA PHE A 490 -19.46 -31.30 12.50
C PHE A 490 -20.65 -31.20 13.48
N LEU A 491 -20.36 -30.93 14.75
CA LEU A 491 -21.25 -30.88 15.88
C LEU A 491 -21.76 -29.46 16.21
N SER A 492 -21.26 -28.43 15.50
CA SER A 492 -21.74 -27.05 15.60
C SER A 492 -23.26 -26.94 15.37
N GLY A 493 -23.95 -26.21 16.25
CA GLY A 493 -25.37 -25.90 16.13
C GLY A 493 -25.67 -24.69 15.23
N ASP A 494 -24.71 -23.77 15.07
CA ASP A 494 -24.92 -22.47 14.45
C ASP A 494 -24.24 -22.36 13.08
N VAL A 495 -24.81 -23.07 12.10
CA VAL A 495 -24.38 -23.00 10.70
C VAL A 495 -24.71 -21.63 10.09
N GLU A 496 -25.70 -20.93 10.63
CA GLU A 496 -26.17 -19.66 10.09
C GLU A 496 -25.15 -18.55 10.33
N GLU A 497 -24.57 -18.49 11.53
CA GLU A 497 -23.52 -17.52 11.84
C GLU A 497 -22.21 -17.81 11.09
N GLU A 498 -21.91 -19.08 10.78
CA GLU A 498 -20.77 -19.44 9.93
C GLU A 498 -20.98 -19.03 8.47
N ILE A 499 -22.16 -19.29 7.92
CA ILE A 499 -22.55 -18.82 6.58
C ILE A 499 -22.49 -17.29 6.52
N ARG A 500 -22.99 -16.60 7.55
CA ARG A 500 -22.94 -15.13 7.64
C ARG A 500 -21.51 -14.62 7.66
N HIS A 501 -20.65 -15.21 8.48
CA HIS A 501 -19.24 -14.82 8.58
C HIS A 501 -18.49 -15.04 7.25
N LEU A 502 -18.65 -16.20 6.60
CA LEU A 502 -18.03 -16.45 5.29
C LEU A 502 -18.58 -15.51 4.21
N LYS A 503 -19.87 -15.17 4.23
CA LYS A 503 -20.45 -14.18 3.31
C LYS A 503 -19.85 -12.80 3.49
N LEU A 504 -19.71 -12.33 4.73
CA LEU A 504 -19.06 -11.04 5.04
C LEU A 504 -17.59 -11.02 4.60
N GLU A 505 -16.84 -12.11 4.81
CA GLU A 505 -15.47 -12.21 4.32
C GLU A 505 -15.38 -12.20 2.79
N LEU A 506 -16.31 -12.87 2.11
CA LEU A 506 -16.39 -12.88 0.65
C LEU A 506 -16.77 -11.51 0.09
N GLU A 507 -17.69 -10.78 0.73
CA GLU A 507 -18.02 -9.40 0.38
C GLU A 507 -16.81 -8.48 0.54
N SER A 508 -16.08 -8.59 1.67
CA SER A 508 -14.85 -7.83 1.88
C SER A 508 -13.78 -8.15 0.83
N GLN A 509 -13.60 -9.42 0.48
CA GLN A 509 -12.68 -9.84 -0.58
C GLN A 509 -13.12 -9.38 -1.98
N ALA A 510 -14.43 -9.30 -2.24
CA ALA A 510 -14.97 -8.79 -3.50
C ALA A 510 -14.64 -7.30 -3.67
N VAL A 511 -14.81 -6.49 -2.61
CA VAL A 511 -14.42 -5.07 -2.61
C VAL A 511 -12.91 -4.92 -2.85
N HIS A 512 -12.09 -5.74 -2.18
CA HIS A 512 -10.65 -5.71 -2.38
C HIS A 512 -10.25 -6.07 -3.83
N THR A 513 -10.88 -7.10 -4.40
CA THR A 513 -10.69 -7.50 -5.80
C THR A 513 -11.08 -6.36 -6.76
N GLN A 514 -12.18 -5.68 -6.50
CA GLN A 514 -12.63 -4.53 -7.31
C GLN A 514 -11.62 -3.37 -7.26
N ASN A 515 -11.09 -3.06 -6.08
CA ASN A 515 -10.07 -2.02 -5.91
C ASN A 515 -8.78 -2.36 -6.67
N LEU A 516 -8.33 -3.61 -6.61
CA LEU A 516 -7.17 -4.06 -7.38
C LEU A 516 -7.42 -3.94 -8.89
N ARG A 517 -8.60 -4.35 -9.38
CA ARG A 517 -8.95 -4.20 -10.80
C ARG A 517 -8.97 -2.75 -11.26
N GLN A 518 -9.50 -1.83 -10.45
CA GLN A 518 -9.46 -0.40 -10.77
C GLN A 518 -8.02 0.12 -10.84
N ARG A 519 -7.15 -0.31 -9.91
CA ARG A 519 -5.72 0.02 -9.96
C ARG A 519 -5.04 -0.53 -11.21
N VAL A 520 -5.32 -1.78 -11.60
CA VAL A 520 -4.80 -2.37 -12.84
C VAL A 520 -5.20 -1.51 -14.04
N GLN A 521 -6.48 -1.15 -14.16
CA GLN A 521 -6.97 -0.34 -15.27
C GLN A 521 -6.32 1.06 -15.33
N ALA A 522 -6.12 1.69 -14.18
CA ALA A 522 -5.45 3.00 -14.08
C ALA A 522 -3.98 2.92 -14.52
N VAL A 523 -3.22 1.95 -13.98
CA VAL A 523 -1.80 1.76 -14.32
C VAL A 523 -1.64 1.36 -15.79
N GLU A 524 -2.53 0.51 -16.32
CA GLU A 524 -2.55 0.16 -17.74
C GLU A 524 -2.78 1.38 -18.64
N ALA A 525 -3.69 2.28 -18.26
CA ALA A 525 -3.94 3.51 -19.01
C ALA A 525 -2.72 4.44 -18.99
N ASP A 526 -2.03 4.55 -17.85
CA ASP A 526 -0.82 5.37 -17.72
C ASP A 526 0.35 4.78 -18.52
N VAL A 527 0.54 3.46 -18.50
CA VAL A 527 1.53 2.76 -19.33
C VAL A 527 1.23 2.98 -20.82
N ARG A 528 -0.04 2.88 -21.25
CA ARG A 528 -0.42 3.18 -22.64
C ARG A 528 -0.08 4.62 -23.02
N ARG A 529 -0.48 5.60 -22.21
CA ARG A 529 -0.21 7.02 -22.44
C ARG A 529 1.29 7.32 -22.54
N ASN A 530 2.09 6.76 -21.62
CA ASN A 530 3.54 6.96 -21.64
C ASN A 530 4.23 6.29 -22.84
N ASN A 531 3.73 5.14 -23.31
CA ASN A 531 4.22 4.52 -24.54
C ASN A 531 3.92 5.37 -25.78
N GLU A 532 2.73 6.01 -25.85
CA GLU A 532 2.40 6.94 -26.94
C GLU A 532 3.30 8.18 -26.94
N LEU A 533 3.55 8.77 -25.77
CA LEU A 533 4.46 9.90 -25.60
C LEU A 533 5.90 9.55 -25.97
N LEU A 534 6.36 8.37 -25.53
CA LEU A 534 7.66 7.83 -25.88
C LEU A 534 7.82 7.69 -27.41
N LYS A 535 6.81 7.12 -28.08
CA LYS A 535 6.81 6.98 -29.55
C LYS A 535 6.90 8.33 -30.24
N ARG A 536 6.10 9.32 -29.81
CA ARG A 536 6.15 10.69 -30.36
C ARG A 536 7.52 11.33 -30.17
N ALA A 537 8.10 11.23 -28.98
CA ALA A 537 9.42 11.77 -28.68
C ALA A 537 10.53 11.14 -29.55
N TYR A 538 10.46 9.84 -29.83
CA TYR A 538 11.37 9.19 -30.79
C TYR A 538 11.21 9.73 -32.22
N GLU A 539 9.97 9.93 -32.68
CA GLU A 539 9.68 10.49 -34.01
C GLU A 539 10.14 11.95 -34.13
N ASP A 540 9.89 12.77 -33.11
CA ASP A 540 10.36 14.16 -33.04
C ASP A 540 11.88 14.24 -33.04
N ARG A 541 12.55 13.39 -32.26
CA ARG A 541 14.01 13.34 -32.23
C ARG A 541 14.58 12.95 -33.59
N LYS A 542 13.96 11.99 -34.27
CA LYS A 542 14.34 11.60 -35.64
C LYS A 542 14.20 12.78 -36.60
N ARG A 543 13.06 13.48 -36.59
CA ARG A 543 12.84 14.68 -37.42
C ARG A 543 13.87 15.77 -37.17
N ALA A 544 14.21 16.02 -35.90
CA ALA A 544 15.22 17.01 -35.53
C ALA A 544 16.62 16.63 -36.05
N LYS A 545 17.02 15.35 -35.93
CA LYS A 545 18.29 14.86 -36.47
C LYS A 545 18.37 14.88 -37.99
N ASP A 546 17.29 14.54 -38.67
CA ASP A 546 17.22 14.59 -40.14
C ASP A 546 17.37 16.04 -40.64
N LYS A 547 16.70 16.99 -39.98
CA LYS A 547 16.86 18.44 -40.26
C LYS A 547 18.28 18.93 -39.97
N PHE A 548 18.85 18.51 -38.84
CA PHE A 548 20.24 18.85 -38.47
C PHE A 548 21.24 18.36 -39.52
N HIS A 549 21.08 17.13 -40.03
CA HIS A 549 21.95 16.63 -41.10
C HIS A 549 21.79 17.43 -42.40
N LYS A 550 20.56 17.79 -42.77
CA LYS A 550 20.28 18.57 -43.99
C LYS A 550 20.94 19.95 -43.95
N LEU A 551 20.73 20.70 -42.87
CA LEU A 551 21.31 22.05 -42.71
C LEU A 551 22.84 22.02 -42.59
N LYS A 552 23.39 20.95 -41.99
CA LYS A 552 24.85 20.75 -41.94
C LYS A 552 25.47 20.53 -43.32
N LEU A 553 24.74 19.87 -44.22
CA LEU A 553 25.17 19.63 -45.60
C LEU A 553 25.10 20.93 -46.41
N GLU A 554 24.01 21.68 -46.27
CA GLU A 554 23.82 22.99 -46.91
C GLU A 554 24.88 24.02 -46.48
N LEU A 555 25.28 24.02 -45.20
CA LEU A 555 26.39 24.83 -44.71
C LEU A 555 27.75 24.45 -45.32
N SER A 556 27.93 23.17 -45.70
CA SER A 556 29.14 22.69 -46.37
C SER A 556 29.17 23.07 -47.86
N ASP A 557 28.01 23.16 -48.51
CA ASP A 557 27.88 23.51 -49.93
C ASP A 557 28.07 25.03 -50.14
N LEU A 558 27.51 25.86 -49.25
CA LEU A 558 27.67 27.32 -49.27
C LEU A 558 29.12 27.80 -49.04
N GLN A 559 30.01 26.91 -48.57
CA GLN A 559 31.43 27.20 -48.37
C GLN A 559 32.29 26.99 -49.63
N ASN A 560 31.78 26.37 -50.71
CA ASN A 560 32.60 25.92 -51.86
C ASN A 560 31.97 26.16 -53.26
N MET A 561 31.88 27.41 -53.75
CA MET A 561 31.46 27.71 -55.14
C MET A 561 32.29 28.84 -55.80
N GLU A 562 32.78 28.62 -57.03
CA GLU A 562 33.36 29.62 -57.98
C GLU A 562 32.45 29.78 -59.23
N GLU A 563 32.33 30.99 -59.78
CA GLU A 563 31.51 31.37 -60.95
C GLU A 563 32.18 31.13 -62.32
N PRO A 564 31.39 30.93 -63.41
CA PRO A 564 31.66 31.66 -64.68
C PRO A 564 30.41 32.13 -65.49
N GLN A 565 30.69 32.88 -66.58
CA GLN A 565 29.98 34.00 -67.27
C GLN A 565 29.04 33.75 -68.49
N SER A 566 28.27 34.81 -68.81
CA SER A 566 27.84 35.47 -70.09
C SER A 566 26.80 34.89 -71.06
N GLU A 567 25.94 35.78 -71.63
CA GLU A 567 25.89 36.09 -73.08
C GLU A 567 25.01 37.32 -73.48
N ASP A 568 25.21 37.77 -74.73
CA ASP A 568 25.06 39.08 -75.42
C ASP A 568 23.67 39.34 -76.08
N LEU A 569 23.22 40.59 -76.25
CA LEU A 569 22.13 40.96 -77.18
C LEU A 569 22.19 42.42 -77.71
N ARG A 570 22.60 42.52 -78.99
CA ARG A 570 22.63 43.69 -79.91
C ARG A 570 21.30 44.21 -80.57
N PRO A 571 20.04 43.86 -80.22
CA PRO A 571 18.85 44.38 -80.93
C PRO A 571 18.37 45.81 -80.56
N LEU A 572 18.94 46.47 -79.55
CA LEU A 572 18.35 47.67 -78.93
C LEU A 572 18.74 49.01 -79.57
N GLU A 573 19.65 49.04 -80.54
CA GLU A 573 20.15 50.28 -81.14
C GLU A 573 19.33 50.78 -82.35
N GLU A 574 18.42 49.95 -82.90
CA GLU A 574 17.64 50.31 -84.10
C GLU A 574 16.32 51.07 -83.78
N GLU A 575 15.75 50.94 -82.58
CA GLU A 575 14.48 51.59 -82.20
C GLU A 575 14.59 53.10 -81.87
N LEU A 576 15.80 53.60 -81.63
CA LEU A 576 16.02 55.00 -81.21
C LEU A 576 15.79 56.01 -82.35
N GLN A 577 15.87 55.58 -83.62
CA GLN A 577 15.90 56.50 -84.77
C GLN A 577 14.49 56.91 -85.26
N GLU A 578 13.44 56.15 -84.93
CA GLU A 578 12.07 56.39 -85.40
C GLU A 578 11.33 57.51 -84.62
N ILE A 579 11.59 57.65 -83.32
CA ILE A 579 10.87 58.58 -82.43
C ILE A 579 11.19 60.05 -82.71
N CYS A 580 12.39 60.35 -83.23
CA CYS A 580 12.79 61.74 -83.50
C CYS A 580 12.02 62.41 -84.65
N GLY A 581 11.37 61.65 -85.54
CA GLY A 581 10.61 62.18 -86.67
C GLY A 581 9.23 62.77 -86.32
N ARG A 582 8.58 62.31 -85.24
CA ARG A 582 7.18 62.66 -84.91
C ARG A 582 7.03 63.99 -84.14
N ILE A 583 8.09 64.48 -83.52
CA ILE A 583 8.07 65.69 -82.67
C ILE A 583 7.96 67.00 -83.48
N SER A 584 8.45 67.02 -84.73
CA SER A 584 8.50 68.23 -85.55
C SER A 584 7.13 68.68 -86.06
N ALA A 585 6.22 67.75 -86.36
CA ALA A 585 4.89 68.06 -86.91
C ALA A 585 3.93 68.73 -85.90
N ALA A 586 4.02 68.37 -84.62
CA ALA A 586 3.10 68.87 -83.58
C ALA A 586 3.32 70.34 -83.18
N ARG A 587 4.49 70.93 -83.49
CA ARG A 587 4.80 72.34 -83.14
C ARG A 587 4.07 73.35 -84.00
N GLN A 588 3.73 73.01 -85.24
CA GLN A 588 3.15 73.95 -86.19
C GLN A 588 1.64 74.20 -85.96
N GLU A 589 0.94 73.25 -85.34
CA GLU A 589 -0.51 73.33 -85.05
C GLU A 589 -0.84 74.20 -83.82
N GLY A 590 0.11 74.38 -82.88
CA GLY A 590 -0.08 75.12 -81.64
C GLY A 590 -0.14 76.65 -81.78
N ASP A 591 0.48 77.22 -82.81
CA ASP A 591 0.58 78.68 -82.96
C ASP A 591 -0.72 79.33 -83.47
N SER A 592 -1.52 78.60 -84.25
CA SER A 592 -2.79 79.10 -84.81
C SER A 592 -3.89 79.28 -83.73
N ALA A 593 -3.97 78.35 -82.77
CA ALA A 593 -4.97 78.40 -81.69
C ALA A 593 -4.77 79.58 -80.71
N ARG A 594 -3.56 80.15 -80.64
CA ARG A 594 -3.22 81.27 -79.73
C ARG A 594 -3.89 82.59 -80.12
N GLN A 595 -4.13 82.82 -81.40
CA GLN A 595 -4.69 84.09 -81.90
C GLN A 595 -6.19 84.25 -81.59
N GLN A 596 -6.98 83.17 -81.62
CA GLN A 596 -8.41 83.18 -81.30
C GLN A 596 -8.73 83.53 -79.83
N VAL A 597 -7.92 83.06 -78.88
CA VAL A 597 -8.11 83.33 -77.44
C VAL A 597 -7.98 84.82 -77.11
N THR A 598 -7.17 85.56 -77.89
CA THR A 598 -6.86 86.97 -77.62
C THR A 598 -8.03 87.91 -77.95
N GLN A 599 -8.85 87.58 -78.95
CA GLN A 599 -10.01 88.40 -79.35
C GLN A 599 -11.18 88.28 -78.36
N LEU A 600 -11.47 87.08 -77.86
CA LEU A 600 -12.57 86.84 -76.91
C LEU A 600 -12.33 87.46 -75.54
N LYS A 601 -11.07 87.74 -75.17
CA LYS A 601 -10.71 88.38 -73.91
C LYS A 601 -11.21 89.83 -73.78
N LYS A 602 -11.18 90.60 -74.86
CA LYS A 602 -11.58 92.02 -74.85
C LYS A 602 -13.09 92.21 -74.61
N ALA A 603 -13.92 91.31 -75.15
CA ALA A 603 -15.38 91.38 -74.97
C ALA A 603 -15.83 91.01 -73.52
N LEU A 604 -15.03 90.22 -72.79
CA LEU A 604 -15.28 89.88 -71.40
C LEU A 604 -15.02 91.09 -70.47
N GLU A 605 -13.94 91.84 -70.72
CA GLU A 605 -13.52 92.97 -69.88
C GLU A 605 -14.55 94.12 -69.87
N GLU A 606 -15.26 94.35 -70.97
CA GLU A 606 -16.26 95.42 -71.11
C GLU A 606 -17.57 95.10 -70.35
N ALA A 607 -18.02 93.84 -70.38
CA ALA A 607 -19.18 93.38 -69.63
C ALA A 607 -18.94 93.36 -68.10
N GLU A 608 -17.71 93.07 -67.66
CA GLU A 608 -17.33 93.09 -66.25
C GLU A 608 -17.28 94.49 -65.64
N LEU A 609 -16.94 95.52 -66.43
CA LEU A 609 -16.85 96.91 -65.96
C LEU A 609 -18.22 97.47 -65.55
N ASN A 610 -19.27 97.18 -66.32
CA ASN A 610 -20.64 97.64 -66.04
C ASN A 610 -21.25 96.93 -64.82
N TYR A 611 -20.92 95.65 -64.60
CA TYR A 611 -21.29 94.93 -63.39
C TYR A 611 -20.61 95.50 -62.13
N ARG A 612 -19.35 95.95 -62.22
CA ARG A 612 -18.62 96.53 -61.08
C ARG A 612 -19.26 97.82 -60.57
N ARG A 613 -19.65 98.75 -61.45
CA ARG A 613 -20.28 100.01 -61.02
C ARG A 613 -21.56 99.82 -60.20
N GLN A 614 -22.42 98.87 -60.59
CA GLN A 614 -23.65 98.59 -59.84
C GLN A 614 -23.37 97.84 -58.53
N LYS A 615 -22.30 97.04 -58.48
CA LYS A 615 -21.82 96.38 -57.26
C LYS A 615 -21.30 97.38 -56.23
N ASP A 616 -20.63 98.45 -56.66
CA ASP A 616 -20.06 99.46 -55.76
C ASP A 616 -21.15 100.25 -55.01
N ILE A 617 -22.30 100.52 -55.64
CA ILE A 617 -23.47 101.16 -54.99
C ILE A 617 -24.10 100.25 -53.94
N ILE A 618 -24.15 98.93 -54.19
CA ILE A 618 -24.62 97.94 -53.20
C ILE A 618 -23.58 97.80 -52.08
N SER A 619 -22.28 97.93 -52.37
CA SER A 619 -21.20 97.88 -51.37
C SER A 619 -21.36 98.97 -50.32
N SER A 620 -21.63 100.22 -50.71
CA SER A 620 -21.73 101.32 -49.73
C SER A 620 -22.91 101.15 -48.76
N VAL A 621 -24.06 100.65 -49.23
CA VAL A 621 -25.23 100.36 -48.38
C VAL A 621 -24.97 99.14 -47.48
N THR A 622 -24.11 98.21 -47.93
CA THR A 622 -23.69 97.05 -47.12
C THR A 622 -22.69 97.45 -46.04
N GLU A 623 -21.76 98.37 -46.36
CA GLU A 623 -20.77 98.92 -45.41
C GLU A 623 -21.41 99.68 -44.24
N GLU A 624 -22.58 100.31 -44.43
CA GLU A 624 -23.36 100.92 -43.34
C GLU A 624 -24.02 99.87 -42.42
N ALA A 625 -24.31 98.66 -42.93
CA ALA A 625 -24.95 97.59 -42.16
C ALA A 625 -23.94 96.74 -41.36
N ASP A 626 -22.68 96.68 -41.79
CA ASP A 626 -21.63 95.84 -41.19
C ASP A 626 -21.27 96.20 -39.73
N PRO A 627 -21.10 97.47 -39.31
CA PRO A 627 -20.81 97.78 -37.90
C PRO A 627 -22.00 97.43 -36.98
N ILE A 628 -23.24 97.60 -37.47
CA ILE A 628 -24.45 97.28 -36.69
C ILE A 628 -24.67 95.77 -36.59
N LYS A 629 -24.34 94.99 -37.64
CA LYS A 629 -24.32 93.51 -37.58
C LYS A 629 -23.25 92.99 -36.63
N GLU A 630 -22.07 93.62 -36.61
CA GLU A 630 -20.99 93.24 -35.71
C GLU A 630 -21.36 93.50 -34.25
N ASP A 631 -22.01 94.64 -33.96
CA ASP A 631 -22.49 94.97 -32.62
C ASP A 631 -23.69 94.09 -32.19
N LEU A 632 -24.58 93.71 -33.11
CA LEU A 632 -25.65 92.74 -32.84
C LEU A 632 -25.06 91.35 -32.51
N SER A 633 -24.04 90.90 -33.26
CA SER A 633 -23.34 89.64 -33.01
C SER A 633 -22.61 89.63 -31.67
N LYS A 634 -21.95 90.74 -31.30
CA LYS A 634 -21.31 90.89 -29.99
C LYS A 634 -22.33 90.83 -28.85
N SER A 635 -23.47 91.52 -29.00
CA SER A 635 -24.54 91.49 -28.00
C SER A 635 -25.22 90.11 -27.90
N ASP A 636 -25.39 89.39 -29.02
CA ASP A 636 -25.95 88.03 -29.05
C ASP A 636 -25.04 87.02 -28.34
N GLN A 637 -23.73 87.09 -28.62
CA GLN A 637 -22.74 86.27 -27.95
C GLN A 637 -22.71 86.52 -26.43
N GLU A 638 -22.92 87.76 -25.99
CA GLU A 638 -22.96 88.10 -24.56
C GLU A 638 -24.22 87.56 -23.86
N VAL A 639 -25.37 87.59 -24.55
CA VAL A 639 -26.62 86.97 -24.08
C VAL A 639 -26.44 85.45 -23.95
N GLU A 640 -25.90 84.80 -24.97
CA GLU A 640 -25.70 83.35 -24.96
C GLU A 640 -24.65 82.91 -23.93
N LYS A 641 -23.54 83.65 -23.77
CA LYS A 641 -22.56 83.41 -22.69
C LYS A 641 -23.21 83.52 -21.31
N SER A 642 -24.02 84.55 -21.09
CA SER A 642 -24.71 84.76 -19.81
C SER A 642 -25.75 83.67 -19.53
N LYS A 643 -26.52 83.24 -20.54
CA LYS A 643 -27.47 82.11 -20.45
C LYS A 643 -26.77 80.80 -20.17
N HIS A 644 -25.64 80.55 -20.83
CA HIS A 644 -24.83 79.36 -20.63
C HIS A 644 -24.25 79.31 -19.22
N HIS A 645 -23.72 80.42 -18.70
CA HIS A 645 -23.24 80.50 -17.32
C HIS A 645 -24.35 80.28 -16.29
N ARG A 646 -25.55 80.84 -16.49
CA ARG A 646 -26.70 80.56 -15.64
C ARG A 646 -27.04 79.06 -15.62
N LYS A 647 -27.17 78.45 -16.79
CA LYS A 647 -27.50 77.03 -16.94
C LYS A 647 -26.43 76.13 -16.30
N HIS A 648 -25.16 76.45 -16.50
CA HIS A 648 -24.02 75.73 -15.90
C HIS A 648 -24.04 75.76 -14.37
N TYR A 649 -24.33 76.90 -13.74
CA TYR A 649 -24.42 76.98 -12.28
C TYR A 649 -25.70 76.36 -11.73
N GLU A 650 -26.82 76.40 -12.45
CA GLU A 650 -28.06 75.66 -12.10
C GLU A 650 -27.84 74.14 -12.15
N GLU A 651 -27.16 73.64 -13.19
CA GLU A 651 -26.81 72.23 -13.32
C GLU A 651 -25.80 71.78 -12.26
N LYS A 652 -24.77 72.60 -11.97
CA LYS A 652 -23.83 72.33 -10.87
C LYS A 652 -24.51 72.30 -9.51
N LYS A 653 -25.46 73.21 -9.24
CA LYS A 653 -26.27 73.20 -8.01
C LYS A 653 -27.11 71.92 -7.92
N LYS A 654 -27.75 71.51 -9.01
CA LYS A 654 -28.55 70.27 -9.06
C LYS A 654 -27.68 69.03 -8.81
N ALA A 655 -26.50 68.97 -9.43
CA ALA A 655 -25.54 67.91 -9.21
C ALA A 655 -25.05 67.86 -7.75
N HIS A 656 -24.73 69.03 -7.16
CA HIS A 656 -24.32 69.17 -5.76
C HIS A 656 -25.38 68.64 -4.79
N LEU A 657 -26.64 69.04 -4.97
CA LEU A 657 -27.77 68.59 -4.15
C LEU A 657 -28.01 67.07 -4.26
N SER A 658 -27.92 66.52 -5.48
CA SER A 658 -28.01 65.07 -5.67
C SER A 658 -26.84 64.32 -5.01
N GLY A 659 -25.64 64.91 -5.00
CA GLY A 659 -24.46 64.39 -4.30
C GLY A 659 -24.65 64.35 -2.79
N ILE A 660 -25.23 65.41 -2.20
CA ILE A 660 -25.56 65.45 -0.75
C ILE A 660 -26.60 64.39 -0.39
N GLN A 661 -27.65 64.22 -1.21
CA GLN A 661 -28.67 63.20 -0.97
C GLN A 661 -28.08 61.78 -0.99
N ARG A 662 -27.17 61.49 -1.92
CA ARG A 662 -26.47 60.21 -1.97
C ARG A 662 -25.59 60.01 -0.73
N LEU A 663 -24.81 61.02 -0.33
CA LEU A 663 -23.97 60.94 0.86
C LEU A 663 -24.78 60.75 2.16
N LYS A 664 -25.99 61.31 2.25
CA LYS A 664 -26.92 61.07 3.37
C LYS A 664 -27.46 59.64 3.39
N ALA A 665 -27.83 59.10 2.23
CA ALA A 665 -28.28 57.72 2.12
C ALA A 665 -27.16 56.74 2.55
N ASP A 666 -25.94 56.97 2.06
CA ASP A 666 -24.75 56.17 2.41
C ASP A 666 -24.43 56.25 3.90
N LEU A 667 -24.50 57.44 4.51
CA LEU A 667 -24.31 57.62 5.95
C LEU A 667 -25.38 56.88 6.76
N SER A 668 -26.65 56.96 6.36
CA SER A 668 -27.75 56.28 7.06
C SER A 668 -27.62 54.76 7.02
N ALA A 669 -27.20 54.19 5.87
CA ALA A 669 -26.95 52.76 5.73
C ALA A 669 -25.80 52.31 6.64
N LYS A 670 -24.69 53.08 6.68
CA LYS A 670 -23.54 52.78 7.53
C LYS A 670 -23.82 52.93 9.03
N GLU A 671 -24.66 53.89 9.43
CA GLU A 671 -25.14 54.02 10.82
C GLU A 671 -26.01 52.81 11.23
N THR A 672 -26.87 52.30 10.33
CA THR A 672 -27.65 51.08 10.59
C THR A 672 -26.78 49.82 10.70
N ASP A 673 -25.76 49.70 9.84
CA ASP A 673 -24.79 48.60 9.89
C ASP A 673 -23.97 48.62 11.18
N LEU A 674 -23.56 49.81 11.63
CA LEU A 674 -22.85 49.99 12.89
C LEU A 674 -23.71 49.58 14.09
N MET A 675 -24.98 49.99 14.15
CA MET A 675 -25.91 49.55 15.20
C MET A 675 -26.09 48.02 15.22
N ALA A 676 -26.20 47.39 14.05
CA ALA A 676 -26.30 45.94 13.94
C ALA A 676 -25.01 45.24 14.41
N ALA A 677 -23.83 45.80 14.07
CA ALA A 677 -22.53 45.28 14.48
C ALA A 677 -22.32 45.39 16.01
N VAL A 678 -22.68 46.52 16.61
CA VAL A 678 -22.65 46.72 18.08
C VAL A 678 -23.55 45.69 18.78
N LYS A 679 -24.78 45.49 18.28
CA LYS A 679 -25.71 44.51 18.86
C LYS A 679 -25.16 43.09 18.80
N LYS A 680 -24.53 42.69 17.70
CA LYS A 680 -23.89 41.38 17.53
C LYS A 680 -22.65 41.22 18.44
N ALA A 681 -21.79 42.24 18.53
CA ALA A 681 -20.61 42.20 19.38
C ALA A 681 -20.96 42.09 20.88
N THR A 682 -22.01 42.77 21.32
CA THR A 682 -22.49 42.75 22.72
C THR A 682 -23.02 41.38 23.15
N VAL A 683 -23.58 40.60 22.22
CA VAL A 683 -24.01 39.20 22.47
C VAL A 683 -22.82 38.26 22.66
N ILE A 684 -21.69 38.53 21.99
CA ILE A 684 -20.49 37.69 22.03
C ILE A 684 -19.67 37.96 23.30
N CYS A 685 -19.43 39.24 23.65
CA CYS A 685 -18.80 39.61 24.92
C CYS A 685 -19.11 41.07 25.34
N PRO A 686 -18.99 41.41 26.64
CA PRO A 686 -19.12 42.79 27.12
C PRO A 686 -18.12 43.74 26.45
N LYS A 687 -18.46 45.04 26.41
CA LYS A 687 -17.64 46.08 25.77
C LYS A 687 -16.20 46.05 26.29
N MET A 688 -15.25 45.93 25.36
CA MET A 688 -13.81 45.82 25.64
C MET A 688 -13.04 46.83 24.79
N GLU A 689 -12.02 47.46 25.37
CA GLU A 689 -11.10 48.33 24.62
C GLU A 689 -10.11 47.50 23.81
N VAL A 690 -10.14 47.64 22.48
CA VAL A 690 -9.24 46.92 21.57
C VAL A 690 -8.33 47.92 20.85
N LYS A 691 -7.02 47.82 21.10
CA LYS A 691 -5.99 48.70 20.49
C LYS A 691 -5.47 48.19 19.14
N ARG A 692 -5.83 46.96 18.75
CA ARG A 692 -5.35 46.26 17.54
C ARG A 692 -6.39 46.38 16.41
N THR A 693 -5.94 46.38 15.15
CA THR A 693 -6.79 46.46 13.95
C THR A 693 -7.44 45.12 13.62
N ALA A 694 -8.62 45.15 12.99
CA ALA A 694 -9.37 43.95 12.63
C ALA A 694 -8.56 43.05 11.67
N LYS A 695 -7.85 43.62 10.68
CA LYS A 695 -6.99 42.84 9.77
C LYS A 695 -5.86 42.06 10.49
N SER A 696 -5.26 42.65 11.52
CA SER A 696 -4.22 41.98 12.30
C SER A 696 -4.79 40.81 13.10
N LEU A 697 -5.98 40.99 13.68
CA LEU A 697 -6.66 39.94 14.43
C LEU A 697 -7.20 38.84 13.50
N ASP A 698 -7.67 39.18 12.30
CA ASP A 698 -8.23 38.22 11.34
C ASP A 698 -7.16 37.27 10.78
N SER A 699 -5.98 37.82 10.46
CA SER A 699 -4.84 37.03 10.01
C SER A 699 -4.33 36.10 11.11
N GLU A 700 -4.31 36.54 12.37
CA GLU A 700 -3.94 35.70 13.52
C GLU A 700 -5.00 34.63 13.81
N ILE A 701 -6.29 34.98 13.77
CA ILE A 701 -7.42 34.04 13.92
C ILE A 701 -7.44 33.01 12.81
N SER A 702 -7.27 33.42 11.55
CA SER A 702 -7.27 32.53 10.39
C SER A 702 -6.08 31.57 10.44
N ARG A 703 -4.89 32.07 10.79
CA ARG A 703 -3.70 31.24 11.00
C ARG A 703 -3.88 30.26 12.16
N LEU A 704 -4.50 30.69 13.26
CA LEU A 704 -4.75 29.83 14.42
C LEU A 704 -5.85 28.79 14.12
N LYS A 705 -6.92 29.15 13.42
CA LYS A 705 -7.97 28.22 12.95
C LYS A 705 -7.42 27.18 11.99
N GLN A 706 -6.59 27.58 11.03
CA GLN A 706 -5.94 26.66 10.10
C GLN A 706 -4.98 25.71 10.85
N LYS A 707 -4.28 26.21 11.88
CA LYS A 707 -3.40 25.38 12.72
C LYS A 707 -4.20 24.40 13.60
N ILE A 708 -5.34 24.82 14.15
CA ILE A 708 -6.24 23.96 14.92
C ILE A 708 -6.88 22.90 14.01
N SER A 709 -7.41 23.27 12.84
CA SER A 709 -8.00 22.32 11.87
C SER A 709 -6.98 21.29 11.42
N SER A 710 -5.80 21.72 10.98
CA SER A 710 -4.75 20.80 10.53
C SER A 710 -4.27 19.85 11.63
N GLN A 711 -4.28 20.27 12.90
CA GLN A 711 -3.97 19.38 14.03
C GLN A 711 -5.14 18.46 14.41
N GLN A 712 -6.39 18.92 14.34
CA GLN A 712 -7.57 18.08 14.58
C GLN A 712 -7.74 17.02 13.50
N ASP A 713 -7.56 17.37 12.22
CA ASP A 713 -7.64 16.46 11.08
C ASP A 713 -6.54 15.39 11.13
N GLN A 714 -5.38 15.69 11.72
CA GLN A 714 -4.28 14.74 11.89
C GLN A 714 -4.40 13.86 13.15
N GLN A 715 -5.08 14.32 14.19
CA GLN A 715 -5.12 13.62 15.49
C GLN A 715 -6.33 12.70 15.65
N GLY A 716 -7.46 13.00 15.01
CA GLY A 716 -8.68 12.19 15.13
C GLY A 716 -9.44 12.43 16.44
N ASP A 717 -10.34 11.50 16.79
CA ASP A 717 -11.26 11.64 17.92
C ASP A 717 -10.56 11.64 19.30
N ARG A 718 -10.89 12.60 20.17
CA ARG A 718 -10.25 12.84 21.48
C ARG A 718 -10.34 11.63 22.38
N ASP A 719 -11.53 11.04 22.49
CA ASP A 719 -11.78 9.88 23.35
C ASP A 719 -11.05 8.64 22.83
N LEU A 720 -10.90 8.54 21.50
CA LEU A 720 -10.16 7.47 20.85
C LEU A 720 -8.66 7.56 21.16
N ILE A 721 -8.06 8.75 21.17
CA ILE A 721 -6.63 8.94 21.50
C ILE A 721 -6.36 8.55 22.95
N ILE A 722 -7.22 8.96 23.89
CA ILE A 722 -7.08 8.64 25.31
C ILE A 722 -7.17 7.12 25.53
N ARG A 723 -8.17 6.47 24.92
CA ARG A 723 -8.31 5.00 24.99
C ARG A 723 -7.10 4.28 24.39
N GLN A 724 -6.66 4.69 23.19
CA GLN A 724 -5.51 4.08 22.53
C GLN A 724 -4.21 4.25 23.31
N TYR A 725 -4.03 5.36 24.02
CA TYR A 725 -2.89 5.55 24.92
C TYR A 725 -2.96 4.60 26.13
N GLN A 726 -4.12 4.51 26.79
CA GLN A 726 -4.31 3.62 27.93
C GLN A 726 -4.09 2.16 27.54
N GLU A 727 -4.69 1.71 26.44
CA GLU A 727 -4.50 0.37 25.90
C GLU A 727 -3.03 0.09 25.56
N ALA A 728 -2.32 1.02 24.91
CA ALA A 728 -0.91 0.86 24.57
C ALA A 728 0.00 0.79 25.80
N LEU A 729 -0.27 1.61 26.83
CA LEU A 729 0.47 1.61 28.10
C LEU A 729 0.30 0.28 28.85
N GLU A 730 -0.93 -0.20 28.94
CA GLU A 730 -1.27 -1.43 29.66
C GLU A 730 -0.69 -2.65 28.94
N ASN A 731 -0.86 -2.71 27.61
CA ASN A 731 -0.26 -3.75 26.79
C ASN A 731 1.27 -3.78 26.90
N TYR A 732 1.94 -2.63 26.83
CA TYR A 732 3.40 -2.54 27.00
C TYR A 732 3.85 -3.05 28.38
N LYS A 733 3.21 -2.60 29.48
CA LYS A 733 3.54 -3.03 30.85
C LYS A 733 3.41 -4.54 31.00
N ASN A 734 2.32 -5.10 30.49
CA ASN A 734 2.03 -6.52 30.61
C ASN A 734 3.07 -7.37 29.86
N ILE A 735 3.42 -6.98 28.62
CA ILE A 735 4.44 -7.70 27.82
C ILE A 735 5.83 -7.56 28.43
N ALA A 736 6.18 -6.36 28.93
CA ALA A 736 7.45 -6.14 29.61
C ALA A 736 7.62 -7.05 30.83
N LEU A 737 6.56 -7.22 31.63
CA LEU A 737 6.54 -8.14 32.76
C LEU A 737 6.73 -9.59 32.31
N GLN A 738 5.97 -10.04 31.31
CA GLN A 738 6.08 -11.40 30.80
C GLN A 738 7.48 -11.73 30.27
N VAL A 739 8.09 -10.83 29.49
CA VAL A 739 9.47 -10.99 29.00
C VAL A 739 10.45 -11.10 30.17
N LYS A 740 10.25 -10.33 31.25
CA LYS A 740 11.07 -10.43 32.48
C LYS A 740 10.90 -11.79 33.17
N HIS A 741 9.70 -12.36 33.21
CA HIS A 741 9.45 -13.70 33.77
C HIS A 741 10.07 -14.81 32.89
N LEU A 742 9.91 -14.74 31.57
CA LEU A 742 10.49 -15.68 30.60
C LEU A 742 12.02 -15.71 30.67
N LYS A 743 12.68 -14.54 30.79
CA LYS A 743 14.14 -14.46 30.98
C LYS A 743 14.60 -15.19 32.25
N ARG A 744 13.89 -14.97 33.37
CA ARG A 744 14.18 -15.67 34.64
C ARG A 744 13.98 -17.19 34.51
N PHE A 745 12.89 -17.62 33.89
CA PHE A 745 12.60 -19.03 33.66
C PHE A 745 13.64 -19.74 32.78
N THR A 746 14.11 -19.06 31.74
CA THR A 746 15.16 -19.58 30.85
C THR A 746 16.49 -19.79 31.58
N GLY A 747 16.86 -18.84 32.44
CA GLY A 747 18.04 -18.98 33.30
C GLY A 747 17.95 -20.18 34.24
N LEU A 748 16.78 -20.42 34.83
CA LEU A 748 16.53 -21.57 35.69
C LEU A 748 16.63 -22.90 34.93
N LEU A 749 16.05 -23.00 33.73
CA LEU A 749 16.15 -24.19 32.89
C LEU A 749 17.60 -24.48 32.48
N GLY A 750 18.38 -23.45 32.18
CA GLY A 750 19.81 -23.57 31.90
C GLY A 750 20.57 -24.18 33.08
N LYS A 751 20.29 -23.71 34.31
CA LYS A 751 20.88 -24.26 35.54
C LYS A 751 20.52 -25.73 35.74
N ILE A 752 19.23 -26.08 35.63
CA ILE A 752 18.75 -27.46 35.75
C ILE A 752 19.42 -28.39 34.73
N MET A 753 19.64 -27.91 33.50
CA MET A 753 20.32 -28.70 32.47
C MET A 753 21.77 -28.99 32.81
N ASN A 754 22.50 -27.99 33.29
CA ASN A 754 23.88 -28.16 33.71
C ASN A 754 23.97 -29.16 34.87
N ASP A 755 23.09 -29.06 35.86
CA ASP A 755 23.04 -29.98 36.99
C ASP A 755 22.76 -31.41 36.53
N ARG A 756 21.78 -31.61 35.62
CA ARG A 756 21.48 -32.95 35.06
C ARG A 756 22.63 -33.53 34.24
N HIS A 757 23.32 -32.71 33.45
CA HIS A 757 24.47 -33.13 32.67
C HIS A 757 25.63 -33.55 33.57
N LYS A 758 25.85 -32.82 34.67
CA LYS A 758 26.85 -33.16 35.69
C LYS A 758 26.54 -34.51 36.34
N VAL A 759 25.32 -34.69 36.84
CA VAL A 759 24.87 -35.96 37.46
C VAL A 759 24.96 -37.12 36.47
N TYR A 760 24.58 -36.93 35.21
CA TYR A 760 24.71 -37.96 34.19
C TYR A 760 26.17 -38.37 33.96
N THR A 761 27.08 -37.39 33.90
CA THR A 761 28.52 -37.64 33.70
C THR A 761 29.11 -38.41 34.88
N GLU A 762 28.75 -38.03 36.11
CA GLU A 762 29.13 -38.74 37.33
C GLU A 762 28.58 -40.17 37.36
N MET A 763 27.29 -40.36 37.04
CA MET A 763 26.65 -41.69 36.96
C MET A 763 27.33 -42.57 35.92
N ARG A 764 27.61 -42.05 34.72
CA ARG A 764 28.28 -42.78 33.64
C ARG A 764 29.68 -43.22 34.08
N MET A 765 30.44 -42.34 34.73
CA MET A 765 31.76 -42.67 35.29
C MET A 765 31.66 -43.77 36.35
N TYR A 766 30.71 -43.64 37.28
CA TYR A 766 30.47 -44.63 38.33
C TYR A 766 30.13 -46.00 37.76
N LEU A 767 29.23 -46.09 36.76
CA LEU A 767 28.87 -47.35 36.11
C LEU A 767 30.08 -47.98 35.40
N SER A 768 30.91 -47.19 34.72
CA SER A 768 32.14 -47.68 34.10
C SER A 768 33.12 -48.24 35.13
N VAL A 769 33.35 -47.53 36.25
CA VAL A 769 34.23 -48.01 37.33
C VAL A 769 33.68 -49.28 37.96
N ARG A 770 32.36 -49.33 38.22
CA ARG A 770 31.70 -50.52 38.76
C ARG A 770 31.85 -51.73 37.83
N CYS A 771 31.64 -51.55 36.53
CA CYS A 771 31.82 -52.61 35.54
C CYS A 771 33.26 -53.13 35.52
N LYS A 772 34.26 -52.23 35.56
CA LYS A 772 35.68 -52.60 35.64
C LYS A 772 35.98 -53.45 36.88
N TYR A 773 35.50 -53.00 38.04
CA TYR A 773 35.72 -53.68 39.31
C TYR A 773 35.11 -55.09 39.32
N TYR A 774 33.85 -55.25 38.89
CA TYR A 774 33.22 -56.56 38.81
C TYR A 774 33.91 -57.48 37.80
N PHE A 775 34.36 -56.95 36.66
CA PHE A 775 35.07 -57.75 35.66
C PHE A 775 36.38 -58.31 36.21
N ASP A 776 37.20 -57.44 36.81
CA ASP A 776 38.47 -57.83 37.42
C ASP A 776 38.28 -58.81 38.59
N SER A 777 37.30 -58.53 39.47
CA SER A 777 36.97 -59.40 40.59
C SER A 777 36.44 -60.79 40.19
N MET A 778 35.78 -60.92 39.03
CA MET A 778 35.32 -62.23 38.54
C MET A 778 36.47 -63.00 37.89
N LEU A 779 37.32 -62.31 37.10
CA LEU A 779 38.49 -62.92 36.49
C LEU A 779 39.50 -63.44 37.53
N SER A 780 39.67 -62.73 38.65
CA SER A 780 40.61 -63.12 39.70
C SER A 780 40.28 -64.45 40.37
N GLN A 781 39.02 -64.92 40.31
CA GLN A 781 38.64 -66.26 40.80
C GLN A 781 39.33 -67.40 40.03
N ARG A 782 39.87 -67.12 38.85
CA ARG A 782 40.68 -68.04 38.04
C ARG A 782 42.16 -67.65 37.98
N GLY A 783 42.58 -66.65 38.75
CA GLY A 783 43.93 -66.08 38.66
C GLY A 783 44.18 -65.35 37.34
N TYR A 784 43.14 -64.80 36.70
CA TYR A 784 43.28 -63.98 35.50
C TYR A 784 43.21 -62.51 35.89
N THR A 785 43.93 -61.68 35.14
CA THR A 785 43.91 -60.21 35.29
C THR A 785 43.24 -59.59 34.09
N GLY A 786 42.30 -58.66 34.30
CA GLY A 786 41.53 -58.02 33.23
C GLY A 786 41.67 -56.50 33.22
N LYS A 787 41.69 -55.90 32.03
CA LYS A 787 41.61 -54.44 31.87
C LYS A 787 40.47 -54.08 30.93
N MET A 788 39.57 -53.22 31.41
CA MET A 788 38.50 -52.62 30.61
C MET A 788 38.70 -51.11 30.49
N THR A 789 38.67 -50.61 29.25
CA THR A 789 38.79 -49.18 28.94
C THR A 789 37.54 -48.72 28.20
N PHE A 790 36.75 -47.87 28.85
CA PHE A 790 35.57 -47.24 28.26
C PHE A 790 35.98 -45.90 27.65
N ASP A 791 35.92 -45.79 26.33
CA ASP A 791 36.02 -44.52 25.62
C ASP A 791 34.62 -44.02 25.26
N HIS A 792 34.06 -43.21 26.15
CA HIS A 792 32.73 -42.64 25.98
C HIS A 792 32.65 -41.57 24.88
N LYS A 793 33.78 -41.08 24.37
CA LYS A 793 33.80 -40.08 23.29
C LYS A 793 33.69 -40.76 21.93
N ASN A 794 34.36 -41.89 21.76
CA ASN A 794 34.35 -42.69 20.53
C ASN A 794 33.37 -43.89 20.60
N GLU A 795 32.55 -43.98 21.65
CA GLU A 795 31.59 -45.06 21.88
C GLU A 795 32.23 -46.47 21.81
N ALA A 796 33.48 -46.56 22.26
CA ALA A 796 34.29 -47.77 22.14
C ALA A 796 34.59 -48.39 23.52
N LEU A 797 34.60 -49.73 23.56
CA LEU A 797 35.02 -50.52 24.70
C LEU A 797 36.18 -51.43 24.28
N ALA A 798 37.33 -51.25 24.92
CA ALA A 798 38.47 -52.14 24.77
C ALA A 798 38.60 -53.03 26.01
N ILE A 799 38.70 -54.35 25.79
CA ILE A 799 38.87 -55.34 26.86
C ILE A 799 40.12 -56.17 26.56
N SER A 800 41.00 -56.30 27.53
CA SER A 800 42.16 -57.19 27.48
C SER A 800 42.22 -58.06 28.72
N VAL A 801 42.66 -59.31 28.55
CA VAL A 801 42.71 -60.31 29.62
C VAL A 801 44.03 -61.05 29.54
N GLN A 802 44.61 -61.33 30.70
CA GLN A 802 45.85 -62.10 30.86
C GLN A 802 45.58 -63.33 31.74
N PRO A 803 45.71 -64.54 31.20
CA PRO A 803 45.65 -65.78 31.99
C PRO A 803 46.96 -66.02 32.78
N GLY A 804 46.86 -66.24 34.10
CA GLY A 804 47.96 -66.71 34.97
C GLY A 804 48.67 -65.63 35.82
N GLU A 805 49.33 -66.06 36.89
CA GLU A 805 50.16 -65.20 37.76
C GLU A 805 51.58 -65.07 37.19
N GLY A 806 51.84 -63.99 36.44
CA GLY A 806 53.18 -63.70 35.94
C GLY A 806 53.31 -62.34 35.24
N ASP A 807 54.29 -61.55 35.67
CA ASP A 807 54.53 -60.15 35.28
C ASP A 807 55.16 -59.96 33.87
N LYS A 808 54.97 -60.91 32.93
CA LYS A 808 55.74 -60.97 31.67
C LYS A 808 54.97 -61.38 30.39
N ALA A 809 53.64 -61.30 30.35
CA ALA A 809 52.91 -61.40 29.08
C ALA A 809 52.19 -60.09 28.77
N ALA A 810 52.31 -59.58 27.54
CA ALA A 810 51.57 -58.41 27.09
C ALA A 810 50.06 -58.66 27.20
N LEU A 811 49.31 -57.66 27.69
CA LEU A 811 47.84 -57.68 27.67
C LEU A 811 47.35 -57.92 26.25
N ASN A 812 46.84 -59.12 26.01
CA ASN A 812 46.47 -59.60 24.70
C ASN A 812 44.98 -59.32 24.41
N ASP A 813 44.66 -59.10 23.15
CA ASP A 813 43.26 -59.00 22.69
C ASP A 813 42.55 -60.34 22.96
N MET A 814 41.25 -60.32 23.27
CA MET A 814 40.48 -61.54 23.58
C MET A 814 40.55 -62.60 22.47
N ARG A 815 40.91 -62.18 21.25
CA ARG A 815 41.05 -63.02 20.06
C ARG A 815 42.24 -63.98 20.13
N SER A 816 43.26 -63.70 20.94
CA SER A 816 44.46 -64.55 21.09
C SER A 816 44.41 -65.49 22.31
N LEU A 817 43.28 -65.56 23.01
CA LEU A 817 43.04 -66.50 24.11
C LEU A 817 42.62 -67.88 23.57
N SER A 818 42.85 -68.94 24.36
CA SER A 818 42.28 -70.26 24.05
C SER A 818 40.75 -70.24 24.07
N GLY A 819 40.09 -71.20 23.41
CA GLY A 819 38.62 -71.26 23.34
C GLY A 819 37.94 -71.27 24.71
N GLY A 820 38.54 -71.96 25.69
CA GLY A 820 38.06 -72.00 27.07
C GLY A 820 38.26 -70.68 27.83
N GLU A 821 39.45 -70.07 27.71
CA GLU A 821 39.78 -68.78 28.34
C GLU A 821 38.94 -67.63 27.80
N ARG A 822 38.71 -67.62 26.49
CA ARG A 822 37.86 -66.62 25.83
C ARG A 822 36.41 -66.74 26.29
N SER A 823 35.90 -67.97 26.39
CA SER A 823 34.52 -68.22 26.85
C SER A 823 34.35 -67.82 28.31
N PHE A 824 35.30 -68.17 29.17
CA PHE A 824 35.33 -67.76 30.58
C PHE A 824 35.38 -66.24 30.75
N SER A 825 36.26 -65.57 30.00
CA SER A 825 36.38 -64.11 30.00
C SER A 825 35.11 -63.41 29.51
N THR A 826 34.43 -64.01 28.53
CA THR A 826 33.15 -63.51 28.00
C THR A 826 32.04 -63.62 29.04
N VAL A 827 31.96 -64.74 29.77
CA VAL A 827 31.02 -64.89 30.89
C VAL A 827 31.29 -63.85 31.98
N CYS A 828 32.55 -63.66 32.38
CA CYS A 828 32.93 -62.63 33.35
C CYS A 828 32.53 -61.22 32.89
N PHE A 829 32.67 -60.94 31.59
CA PHE A 829 32.23 -59.68 30.99
C PHE A 829 30.71 -59.50 31.02
N VAL A 830 29.94 -60.52 30.64
CA VAL A 830 28.47 -60.47 30.72
C VAL A 830 28.00 -60.26 32.16
N LEU A 831 28.61 -60.96 33.12
CA LEU A 831 28.30 -60.84 34.54
C LEU A 831 28.61 -59.44 35.09
N SER A 832 29.70 -58.81 34.65
CA SER A 832 30.03 -57.44 35.05
C SER A 832 29.06 -56.41 34.45
N LEU A 833 28.60 -56.62 33.21
CA LEU A 833 27.53 -55.82 32.61
C LEU A 833 26.20 -56.00 33.34
N TRP A 834 25.90 -57.22 33.79
CA TRP A 834 24.73 -57.51 34.61
C TRP A 834 24.74 -56.82 35.97
N ALA A 835 25.91 -56.48 36.53
CA ALA A 835 25.96 -55.66 37.73
C ALA A 835 25.52 -54.21 37.47
N ILE A 836 25.61 -53.72 36.23
CA ILE A 836 25.27 -52.34 35.83
C ILE A 836 23.96 -52.20 35.04
N ALA A 837 23.45 -53.27 34.45
CA ALA A 837 22.23 -53.27 33.65
C ALA A 837 21.01 -53.72 34.47
N GLU A 838 19.92 -52.96 34.33
CA GLU A 838 18.61 -53.31 34.88
C GLU A 838 17.77 -54.03 33.81
N ALA A 839 17.58 -55.33 34.00
CA ALA A 839 16.68 -56.15 33.19
C ALA A 839 15.95 -57.15 34.11
N PRO A 840 14.62 -57.30 33.99
CA PRO A 840 13.85 -58.24 34.80
C PRO A 840 14.11 -59.71 34.43
N PHE A 841 14.47 -59.95 33.17
CA PHE A 841 14.80 -61.28 32.64
C PHE A 841 16.21 -61.27 32.06
N ARG A 842 16.92 -62.38 32.26
CA ARG A 842 18.27 -62.59 31.73
C ARG A 842 18.37 -63.98 31.15
N CYS A 843 18.78 -64.05 29.90
CA CYS A 843 18.91 -65.31 29.18
C CYS A 843 20.35 -65.44 28.67
N LEU A 844 20.94 -66.62 28.85
CA LEU A 844 22.18 -67.00 28.17
C LEU A 844 21.98 -68.33 27.48
N ASP A 845 22.49 -68.40 26.26
CA ASP A 845 22.46 -69.59 25.42
C ASP A 845 23.88 -70.05 25.12
N GLU A 846 24.05 -71.37 25.06
CA GLU A 846 25.32 -72.06 24.72
C GLU A 846 26.56 -71.58 25.51
N PHE A 847 26.37 -71.07 26.73
CA PHE A 847 27.44 -70.38 27.47
C PHE A 847 28.64 -71.27 27.84
N ASP A 848 28.47 -72.59 27.88
CA ASP A 848 29.49 -73.55 28.32
C ASP A 848 30.07 -74.45 27.20
N VAL A 849 29.66 -74.27 25.94
CA VAL A 849 29.99 -75.18 24.83
C VAL A 849 31.50 -75.29 24.56
N TYR A 850 32.23 -74.19 24.65
CA TYR A 850 33.68 -74.14 24.37
C TYR A 850 34.56 -74.14 25.63
N MET A 851 33.96 -74.46 26.79
CA MET A 851 34.65 -74.44 28.09
C MET A 851 35.15 -75.83 28.47
N ASP A 852 36.34 -75.90 29.07
CA ASP A 852 36.78 -77.11 29.74
C ASP A 852 35.99 -77.33 31.05
N MET A 853 36.09 -78.53 31.63
CA MET A 853 35.32 -78.89 32.84
C MET A 853 35.61 -77.98 34.04
N VAL A 854 36.82 -77.41 34.13
CA VAL A 854 37.21 -76.54 35.25
C VAL A 854 36.62 -75.14 35.08
N ASN A 855 36.80 -74.50 33.92
CA ASN A 855 36.23 -73.17 33.66
C ASN A 855 34.71 -73.22 33.66
N ARG A 856 34.12 -74.32 33.16
CA ARG A 856 32.67 -74.55 33.19
C ARG A 856 32.13 -74.56 34.62
N ARG A 857 32.75 -75.33 35.52
CA ARG A 857 32.33 -75.40 36.92
C ARG A 857 32.40 -74.04 37.62
N ILE A 858 33.48 -73.30 37.41
CA ILE A 858 33.68 -71.98 38.03
C ILE A 858 32.67 -70.96 37.49
N SER A 859 32.43 -70.95 36.18
CA SER A 859 31.45 -70.04 35.54
C SER A 859 30.03 -70.30 36.01
N LEU A 860 29.64 -71.57 36.10
CA LEU A 860 28.34 -71.97 36.67
C LEU A 860 28.19 -71.48 38.11
N ASP A 861 29.18 -71.69 38.97
CA ASP A 861 29.13 -71.23 40.36
C ASP A 861 29.01 -69.70 40.46
N MET A 862 29.77 -68.95 39.65
CA MET A 862 29.63 -67.49 39.56
C MET A 862 28.24 -67.03 39.14
N MET A 863 27.67 -67.63 38.09
CA MET A 863 26.34 -67.28 37.59
C MET A 863 25.26 -67.59 38.64
N MET A 864 25.37 -68.73 39.32
CA MET A 864 24.44 -69.12 40.38
C MET A 864 24.52 -68.19 41.60
N LYS A 865 25.73 -67.77 42.01
CA LYS A 865 25.94 -66.78 43.07
C LYS A 865 25.28 -65.44 42.73
N ILE A 866 25.46 -64.96 41.51
CA ILE A 866 24.86 -63.70 41.04
C ILE A 866 23.33 -63.82 41.00
N ALA A 867 22.81 -64.91 40.46
CA ALA A 867 21.36 -65.17 40.41
C ALA A 867 20.75 -65.21 41.82
N ALA A 868 21.41 -65.89 42.77
CA ALA A 868 20.97 -65.96 44.16
C ALA A 868 20.97 -64.59 44.87
N SER A 869 21.93 -63.71 44.54
CA SER A 869 21.99 -62.34 45.09
C SER A 869 20.90 -61.41 44.52
N GLN A 870 20.32 -61.72 43.36
CA GLN A 870 19.38 -60.87 42.63
C GLN A 870 17.96 -61.47 42.58
N ARG A 871 17.36 -61.67 43.76
CA ARG A 871 16.08 -62.40 43.94
C ARG A 871 14.85 -61.82 43.22
N PHE A 872 14.92 -60.56 42.78
CA PHE A 872 13.84 -59.89 42.03
C PHE A 872 14.01 -60.00 40.51
N ARG A 873 14.87 -60.89 40.02
CA ARG A 873 15.17 -61.10 38.59
C ARG A 873 15.10 -62.58 38.24
N GLN A 874 14.69 -62.88 37.01
CA GLN A 874 14.65 -64.25 36.50
C GLN A 874 15.85 -64.51 35.58
N PHE A 875 16.52 -65.64 35.80
CA PHE A 875 17.66 -66.10 35.01
C PHE A 875 17.29 -67.39 34.27
N ILE A 876 17.59 -67.43 32.97
CA ILE A 876 17.32 -68.55 32.08
C ILE A 876 18.66 -68.92 31.44
N PHE A 877 19.11 -70.15 31.65
CA PHE A 877 20.35 -70.66 31.08
C PHE A 877 20.00 -71.83 30.17
N LEU A 878 20.42 -71.75 28.91
CA LEU A 878 20.28 -72.80 27.91
C LEU A 878 21.68 -73.39 27.67
N THR A 879 21.77 -74.72 27.75
CA THR A 879 23.02 -75.45 27.60
C THR A 879 22.74 -76.82 26.96
N PRO A 880 23.55 -77.24 25.97
CA PRO A 880 23.46 -78.59 25.41
C PRO A 880 24.17 -79.63 26.31
N GLN A 881 24.89 -79.21 27.35
CA GLN A 881 25.68 -80.08 28.19
C GLN A 881 24.92 -80.50 29.46
N HIS A 882 25.19 -81.71 29.94
CA HIS A 882 24.48 -82.27 31.11
C HIS A 882 24.83 -81.51 32.42
N MET A 883 23.84 -81.32 33.30
CA MET A 883 23.94 -80.48 34.51
C MET A 883 23.79 -81.28 35.83
N SER A 884 24.31 -82.52 35.90
CA SER A 884 24.14 -83.41 37.07
C SER A 884 24.77 -82.88 38.37
N SER A 885 25.68 -81.91 38.27
CA SER A 885 26.54 -81.44 39.35
C SER A 885 26.01 -80.19 40.06
N LEU A 886 24.80 -79.71 39.73
CA LEU A 886 24.20 -78.54 40.35
C LEU A 886 23.53 -78.88 41.70
N PRO A 887 23.63 -78.01 42.71
CA PRO A 887 22.96 -78.21 44.00
C PRO A 887 21.43 -78.13 43.84
N VAL A 888 20.71 -79.04 44.48
CA VAL A 888 19.25 -79.04 44.52
C VAL A 888 18.78 -77.84 45.37
N SER A 889 18.04 -76.91 44.76
CA SER A 889 17.53 -75.71 45.43
C SER A 889 16.15 -75.34 44.90
N ASN A 890 15.25 -74.90 45.78
CA ASN A 890 13.89 -74.48 45.42
C ASN A 890 13.85 -73.24 44.49
N LEU A 891 14.98 -72.56 44.32
CA LEU A 891 15.14 -71.40 43.45
C LEU A 891 15.63 -71.76 42.05
N VAL A 892 15.94 -73.04 41.80
CA VAL A 892 16.59 -73.51 40.58
C VAL A 892 15.70 -74.58 39.97
N ARG A 893 15.26 -74.36 38.72
CA ARG A 893 14.43 -75.31 37.98
C ARG A 893 15.17 -75.77 36.74
N ILE A 894 15.42 -77.09 36.65
CA ILE A 894 16.10 -77.70 35.51
C ILE A 894 15.04 -78.34 34.61
N HIS A 895 14.96 -77.86 33.36
CA HIS A 895 14.11 -78.44 32.33
C HIS A 895 14.98 -79.15 31.29
N ARG A 896 15.00 -80.49 31.32
CA ARG A 896 15.68 -81.29 30.30
C ARG A 896 14.76 -81.49 29.11
N LEU A 897 15.15 -80.97 27.94
CA LEU A 897 14.46 -81.25 26.68
C LEU A 897 14.71 -82.70 26.26
N LYS A 898 13.75 -83.30 25.56
CA LYS A 898 13.94 -84.62 24.94
C LYS A 898 15.05 -84.54 23.90
N ASP A 899 15.80 -85.63 23.74
CA ASP A 899 16.86 -85.68 22.73
C ASP A 899 16.25 -85.41 21.34
N PRO A 900 16.88 -84.58 20.50
CA PRO A 900 16.33 -84.20 19.21
C PRO A 900 16.25 -85.43 18.30
N ASP A 901 15.06 -85.67 17.72
CA ASP A 901 14.87 -86.74 16.74
C ASP A 901 15.56 -86.35 15.42
N ARG A 902 16.72 -86.96 15.17
CA ARG A 902 17.56 -86.66 14.00
C ARG A 902 16.93 -87.05 12.66
N THR A 903 15.77 -87.73 12.69
CA THR A 903 15.01 -88.07 11.48
C THR A 903 13.97 -87.02 11.09
N GLN A 904 13.76 -85.99 11.93
CA GLN A 904 12.71 -85.00 11.75
C GLN A 904 13.23 -83.74 11.05
N THR A 905 13.03 -83.61 9.74
CA THR A 905 13.40 -82.42 8.94
C THR A 905 12.37 -81.27 9.00
N VAL A 906 11.21 -81.48 9.63
CA VAL A 906 10.14 -80.47 9.73
C VAL A 906 9.51 -80.49 11.13
N LEU A 907 9.51 -79.33 11.80
CA LEU A 907 8.78 -79.13 13.06
C LEU A 907 7.26 -79.14 12.77
N ARG A 908 6.55 -80.19 13.20
CA ARG A 908 5.08 -80.20 13.20
C ARG A 908 4.59 -79.41 14.42
N PHE A 909 4.19 -78.16 14.22
CA PHE A 909 3.38 -77.45 15.20
C PHE A 909 1.97 -78.05 15.21
N GLY A 910 1.79 -79.11 16.00
CA GLY A 910 0.47 -79.69 16.26
C GLY A 910 -0.33 -78.75 17.17
N GLN A 911 -1.59 -78.50 16.81
CA GLN A 911 -2.56 -77.87 17.69
C GLN A 911 -2.62 -78.65 19.01
N ARG A 912 -2.35 -77.97 20.12
CA ARG A 912 -2.56 -78.52 21.47
C ARG A 912 -4.06 -78.80 21.63
N ASN A 913 -4.40 -80.08 21.81
CA ASN A 913 -5.71 -80.49 22.29
C ASN A 913 -5.97 -79.87 23.66
N GLN A 914 -7.19 -79.36 23.86
CA GLN A 914 -7.71 -78.71 25.06
C GLN A 914 -8.22 -79.72 26.12
N GLU A 915 -7.78 -80.96 26.10
CA GLU A 915 -8.23 -81.99 27.05
C GLU A 915 -7.03 -82.48 27.86
N GLU A 916 -6.57 -81.66 28.81
CA GLU A 916 -5.71 -82.06 29.95
C GLU A 916 -5.62 -80.87 30.92
N GLU A 917 -6.79 -80.45 31.44
CA GLU A 917 -6.92 -79.70 32.70
C GLU A 917 -8.06 -80.35 33.50
N GLU A 918 -7.74 -81.44 34.21
CA GLU A 918 -8.38 -81.84 35.47
C GLU A 918 -7.30 -82.08 36.54
#